data_AF-A0A8S0V0Z6-F1
#
_entry.id   AF-A0A8S0V0Z6-F1
#
_cell.length_a   1.000
_cell.length_b   1.000
_cell.length_c   1.000
_cell.angle_alpha   90.00
_cell.angle_beta   90.00
_cell.angle_gamma   90.00
#
_symmetry.space_group_name_H-M   'P 1'
#
loop_
_entity.id
_entity.type
_entity.pdbx_description
1 polymer ?
#
loop_
_entity_poly.entity_id
_entity_poly.type
_entity_poly.pdbx_seq_one_letter_code
_entity_poly.pdbx_strand_id
1 'polypeptide(L)'
;MATDDQIVAELYKLMTMQTRVFIVHMLTSLGSRLFTKAKQLGMMSEDYAWIITDGITNDMNSMDTSVIESMLGVIGVKPYVPKTKELHEFTTRRQRRNLILNPELNIFGLWAYDSVTALAMATEKARLTNDKFQMFNVPRNATDLERFGISKDGPELLQALSNTTFKGLAGNFQLLDGQLQSSPYEIVNLVGHGARVVGYWTKETGIVKELNSSNTKAYSTSKNNYGSIIWPGDTTSPPKGWKIPTNGKKLRIGVPVKDGFSEFLQVSWNSASNSTEVKGYCIDVFDAVMAKLPYGIPYEYIPFATPDHESAGSYNDLVYQVYLGNYDTAVGDVTIIANRSQYVDFTLPYTESGVSMVVPIKVSKGKNAWAFLKPLSWELWLTTFCSFVFIGFFIWLLEHRVNEDFRGPPSHQVGMIFWFAFSTMVFAHMEKIKNNLARFVLIICFLVVLILIQSYTASLTSTLTVHQLLPTVTDVNQLLKNKKYVGYQQGSFVYDLLKRMNFDESRLVQYKSLEACDELFSKGSGNGGIAAAFDEIPFMKLFLAKYCSKYTMVGPTYKTDGFAFVFPMGSPLVADVSRAILNVTEGEKMTEIERAWFGGKSRCPDSDTSLFSDTNSLGLESFWGLFLIAGLAAFLALIIYVISFLHEHWTVLRCTDRDSSIWSKIVKLLRLFDDKHLSFHSRNIELTGRNICDGDCTDRLKKVSSHGNFPQIPQSLYLNNSPQVQVNPVENMMIDSQAEIVEVVEPEIELVNLNQNSQTAGSTNENH
;
A
#
# COMPACT_ATOMS: atom_id res chain seq x y z
N MET A 1 -28.09 41.10 42.37
CA MET A 1 -28.50 39.80 41.76
C MET A 1 -28.70 40.02 40.27
N ALA A 2 -28.36 39.05 39.42
CA ALA A 2 -28.53 39.17 37.97
C ALA A 2 -30.02 39.37 37.59
N THR A 3 -30.30 40.22 36.61
CA THR A 3 -31.66 40.42 36.07
C THR A 3 -32.04 39.30 35.09
N ASP A 4 -33.33 39.15 34.81
CA ASP A 4 -33.81 38.13 33.85
C ASP A 4 -33.24 38.35 32.45
N ASP A 5 -33.10 39.62 32.04
CA ASP A 5 -32.55 39.99 30.73
C ASP A 5 -31.07 39.61 30.61
N GLN A 6 -30.29 39.76 31.69
CA GLN A 6 -28.89 39.34 31.73
C GLN A 6 -28.77 37.82 31.61
N ILE A 7 -29.66 37.06 32.27
CA ILE A 7 -29.68 35.59 32.17
C ILE A 7 -30.01 35.17 30.73
N VAL A 8 -31.02 35.79 30.11
CA VAL A 8 -31.42 35.49 28.73
C VAL A 8 -30.30 35.82 27.74
N ALA A 9 -29.62 36.95 27.90
CA ALA A 9 -28.51 37.34 27.04
C ALA A 9 -27.35 36.32 27.07
N GLU A 10 -26.97 35.84 28.26
CA GLU A 10 -25.95 34.80 28.39
C GLU A 10 -26.42 33.43 27.87
N LEU A 11 -27.68 33.06 28.09
CA LEU A 11 -28.24 31.83 27.54
C LEU A 11 -28.25 31.84 26.00
N TYR A 12 -28.55 32.97 25.35
CA TYR A 12 -28.43 33.11 23.90
C TYR A 12 -27.00 32.89 23.42
N LYS A 13 -26.01 33.45 24.12
CA LYS A 13 -24.61 33.21 23.81
C LYS A 13 -24.26 31.73 23.91
N LEU A 14 -24.65 31.05 24.99
CA LEU A 14 -24.44 29.61 25.17
C LEU A 14 -25.17 28.77 24.11
N MET A 15 -26.37 29.17 23.70
CA MET A 15 -27.15 28.52 22.65
C MET A 15 -26.42 28.55 21.30
N THR A 16 -25.67 29.62 21.02
CA THR A 16 -24.90 29.75 19.77
C THR A 16 -23.57 28.99 19.76
N MET A 17 -23.09 28.52 20.91
CA MET A 17 -21.83 27.76 20.98
C MET A 17 -22.00 26.36 20.35
N GLN A 18 -20.93 25.59 20.22
CA GLN A 18 -21.02 24.19 19.76
C GLN A 18 -21.45 23.24 20.90
N THR A 19 -20.95 23.47 22.11
CA THR A 19 -21.21 22.63 23.27
C THR A 19 -22.66 22.76 23.77
N ARG A 20 -23.27 21.63 24.13
CA ARG A 20 -24.64 21.53 24.67
C ARG A 20 -24.69 20.87 26.07
N VAL A 21 -23.53 20.63 26.67
CA VAL A 21 -23.40 20.14 28.05
C VAL A 21 -23.05 21.31 28.96
N PHE A 22 -23.86 21.54 30.00
CA PHE A 22 -23.69 22.64 30.94
C PHE A 22 -23.65 22.15 32.39
N ILE A 23 -22.69 22.66 33.15
CA ILE A 23 -22.58 22.44 34.60
C ILE A 23 -23.03 23.73 35.30
N VAL A 24 -23.99 23.60 36.21
CA VAL A 24 -24.68 24.71 36.87
C VAL A 24 -24.37 24.66 38.36
N HIS A 25 -23.56 25.61 38.82
CA HIS A 25 -23.22 25.82 40.22
C HIS A 25 -23.68 27.21 40.66
N MET A 26 -24.84 27.28 41.31
CA MET A 26 -25.42 28.53 41.81
C MET A 26 -26.44 28.28 42.92
N LEU A 27 -26.88 29.34 43.59
CA LEU A 27 -27.96 29.29 44.56
C LEU A 27 -29.29 28.93 43.91
N THR A 28 -30.13 28.20 44.63
CA THR A 28 -31.49 27.79 44.26
C THR A 28 -32.34 28.91 43.64
N SER A 29 -32.29 30.12 44.20
CA SER A 29 -33.07 31.27 43.70
C SER A 29 -32.65 31.73 42.29
N LEU A 30 -31.35 31.68 41.98
CA LEU A 30 -30.84 32.01 40.66
C LEU A 30 -31.03 30.84 39.69
N GLY A 31 -30.79 29.61 40.16
CA GLY A 31 -30.99 28.38 39.38
C GLY A 31 -32.43 28.24 38.89
N SER A 32 -33.40 28.53 39.76
CA SER A 32 -34.83 28.50 39.41
C SER A 32 -35.15 29.42 38.23
N ARG A 33 -34.60 30.65 38.25
CA ARG A 33 -34.77 31.63 37.17
C ARG A 33 -34.03 31.20 35.90
N LEU A 34 -32.81 30.66 36.03
CA LEU A 34 -32.02 30.14 34.90
C LEU A 34 -32.80 29.06 34.14
N PHE A 35 -33.26 28.02 34.81
CA PHE A 35 -33.95 26.89 34.15
C PHE A 35 -35.30 27.28 33.58
N THR A 36 -36.02 28.20 34.25
CA THR A 36 -37.26 28.77 33.70
C THR A 36 -36.99 29.47 32.37
N LYS A 37 -35.93 30.30 32.28
CA LYS A 37 -35.54 30.95 31.02
C LYS A 37 -34.97 29.97 30.00
N ALA A 38 -34.18 28.99 30.41
CA ALA A 38 -33.63 27.97 29.53
C ALA A 38 -34.73 27.14 28.85
N LYS A 39 -35.79 26.77 29.58
CA LYS A 39 -36.98 26.11 29.02
C LYS A 39 -37.71 27.02 28.03
N GLN A 40 -37.90 28.30 28.34
CA GLN A 40 -38.51 29.28 27.43
C GLN A 40 -37.72 29.45 26.13
N LEU A 41 -36.39 29.36 26.20
CA LEU A 41 -35.48 29.44 25.04
C LEU A 41 -35.32 28.10 24.30
N GLY A 42 -35.99 27.03 24.72
CA GLY A 42 -35.88 25.71 24.10
C GLY A 42 -34.55 24.98 24.37
N MET A 43 -33.76 25.43 25.36
CA MET A 43 -32.50 24.79 25.77
C MET A 43 -32.70 23.58 26.69
N MET A 44 -33.94 23.11 26.82
CA MET A 44 -34.35 21.89 27.54
C MET A 44 -34.84 20.80 26.56
N SER A 45 -34.32 20.80 25.33
CA SER A 45 -34.61 19.81 24.29
C SER A 45 -33.61 18.65 24.28
N GLU A 46 -33.87 17.63 23.46
CA GLU A 46 -33.08 16.39 23.34
C GLU A 46 -31.59 16.56 23.01
N ASP A 47 -31.16 17.76 22.59
CA ASP A 47 -29.76 18.05 22.26
C ASP A 47 -28.92 18.45 23.50
N TYR A 48 -29.56 18.77 24.62
CA TYR A 48 -28.93 19.41 25.78
C TYR A 48 -28.72 18.45 26.96
N ALA A 49 -27.63 18.64 27.70
CA ALA A 49 -27.38 17.99 28.97
C ALA A 49 -27.05 19.03 30.04
N TRP A 50 -27.67 18.88 31.22
CA TRP A 50 -27.51 19.81 32.33
C TRP A 50 -27.14 19.03 33.60
N ILE A 51 -26.10 19.50 34.29
CA ILE A 51 -25.63 18.92 35.54
C ILE A 51 -25.69 20.01 36.63
N ILE A 52 -26.45 19.78 37.69
CA ILE A 52 -26.58 20.69 38.84
C ILE A 52 -25.81 20.18 40.06
N THR A 53 -25.19 21.10 40.79
CA THR A 53 -24.47 20.78 42.03
C THR A 53 -25.41 20.71 43.24
N ASP A 54 -24.85 20.33 44.38
CA ASP A 54 -25.51 20.28 45.69
C ASP A 54 -26.22 21.59 46.08
N GLY A 55 -25.68 22.75 45.67
CA GLY A 55 -26.30 24.06 45.90
C GLY A 55 -27.73 24.24 45.37
N ILE A 56 -28.20 23.42 44.42
CA ILE A 56 -29.58 23.44 43.90
C ILE A 56 -30.35 22.20 44.35
N THR A 57 -29.73 21.02 44.25
CA THR A 57 -30.39 19.73 44.56
C THR A 57 -30.78 19.60 46.03
N ASN A 58 -30.04 20.24 46.93
CA ASN A 58 -30.28 20.20 48.38
C ASN A 58 -31.59 20.92 48.78
N ASP A 59 -31.97 21.97 48.05
CA ASP A 59 -33.19 22.75 48.31
C ASP A 59 -34.35 22.38 47.37
N MET A 60 -34.17 21.37 46.52
CA MET A 60 -35.12 21.06 45.45
C MET A 60 -36.53 20.73 45.97
N ASN A 61 -36.64 20.10 47.14
CA ASN A 61 -37.93 19.78 47.77
C ASN A 61 -38.67 21.03 48.30
N SER A 62 -38.01 22.19 48.32
CA SER A 62 -38.62 23.48 48.67
C SER A 62 -38.97 24.35 47.47
N MET A 63 -38.64 23.90 46.25
CA MET A 63 -38.94 24.64 45.02
C MET A 63 -40.40 24.45 44.58
N ASP A 64 -40.94 25.46 43.90
CA ASP A 64 -42.25 25.38 43.28
C ASP A 64 -42.27 24.28 42.20
N THR A 65 -43.39 23.57 42.10
CA THR A 65 -43.57 22.47 41.13
C THR A 65 -43.31 22.92 39.69
N SER A 66 -43.68 24.16 39.34
CA SER A 66 -43.41 24.75 38.01
C SER A 66 -41.93 24.90 37.69
N VAL A 67 -41.10 25.15 38.71
CA VAL A 67 -39.64 25.24 38.56
C VAL A 67 -39.06 23.85 38.35
N ILE A 68 -39.51 22.85 39.10
CA ILE A 68 -39.08 21.45 38.93
C ILE A 68 -39.43 20.95 37.52
N GLU A 69 -40.62 21.28 37.02
CA GLU A 69 -41.03 20.98 35.64
C GLU A 69 -40.18 21.69 34.58
N SER A 70 -39.50 22.79 34.94
CA SER A 70 -38.55 23.46 34.04
C SER A 70 -37.20 22.74 33.92
N MET A 71 -36.93 21.81 34.84
CA MET A 71 -35.66 21.12 35.02
C MET A 71 -35.75 19.62 34.69
N LEU A 72 -36.75 19.19 33.92
CA LEU A 72 -36.91 17.79 33.54
C LEU A 72 -35.70 17.30 32.73
N GLY A 73 -35.17 16.13 33.12
CA GLY A 73 -33.99 15.51 32.50
C GLY A 73 -32.65 16.06 32.99
N VAL A 74 -32.65 16.99 33.96
CA VAL A 74 -31.42 17.50 34.59
C VAL A 74 -30.86 16.46 35.56
N ILE A 75 -29.55 16.25 35.53
CA ILE A 75 -28.84 15.38 36.47
C ILE A 75 -28.32 16.24 37.62
N GLY A 76 -28.50 15.79 38.85
CA GLY A 76 -27.99 16.46 40.03
C GLY A 76 -27.18 15.55 40.94
N VAL A 77 -26.38 16.16 41.80
CA VAL A 77 -25.68 15.47 42.90
C VAL A 77 -26.08 16.08 44.23
N LYS A 78 -26.28 15.26 45.27
CA LYS A 78 -26.50 15.73 46.65
C LYS A 78 -25.89 14.78 47.68
N PRO A 79 -25.52 15.23 48.88
CA PRO A 79 -25.00 14.35 49.93
C PRO A 79 -26.05 13.30 50.35
N TYR A 80 -25.61 12.06 50.53
CA TYR A 80 -26.44 10.95 51.04
C TYR A 80 -26.69 11.13 52.53
N VAL A 81 -27.97 11.10 52.91
CA VAL A 81 -28.39 11.09 54.32
C VAL A 81 -28.99 9.72 54.65
N PRO A 82 -28.38 8.95 55.56
CA PRO A 82 -28.92 7.67 55.98
C PRO A 82 -30.31 7.82 56.60
N LYS A 83 -31.27 7.02 56.13
CA LYS A 83 -32.62 6.98 56.73
C LYS A 83 -32.58 6.21 58.05
N THR A 84 -32.35 6.91 59.15
CA THR A 84 -32.30 6.34 60.51
C THR A 84 -33.60 6.56 61.27
N LYS A 85 -33.84 5.76 62.31
CA LYS A 85 -35.01 5.92 63.19
C LYS A 85 -34.93 7.25 63.95
N GLU A 86 -33.73 7.63 64.38
CA GLU A 86 -33.44 8.86 65.11
C GLU A 86 -33.78 10.11 64.28
N LEU A 87 -33.44 10.11 62.98
CA LEU A 87 -33.80 11.18 62.06
C LEU A 87 -35.32 11.27 61.87
N HIS A 88 -36.01 10.14 61.76
CA HIS A 88 -37.46 10.10 61.63
C HIS A 88 -38.17 10.62 62.90
N GLU A 89 -37.71 10.21 64.08
CA GLU A 89 -38.21 10.70 65.37
C GLU A 89 -37.95 12.19 65.56
N PHE A 90 -36.75 12.67 65.22
CA PHE A 90 -36.42 14.10 65.25
C PHE A 90 -37.33 14.91 64.33
N THR A 91 -37.54 14.46 63.10
CA THR A 91 -38.40 15.12 62.12
C THR A 91 -39.85 15.16 62.60
N THR A 92 -40.36 14.03 63.11
CA THR A 92 -41.71 13.93 63.69
C THR A 92 -41.88 14.87 64.89
N ARG A 93 -40.88 14.92 65.78
CA ARG A 93 -40.87 15.80 66.96
C ARG A 93 -40.88 17.29 66.57
N ARG A 94 -40.12 17.64 65.53
CA ARG A 94 -40.05 19.00 64.99
C ARG A 94 -41.37 19.41 64.35
N GLN A 95 -41.97 18.54 63.54
CA GLN A 95 -43.28 18.77 62.90
C GLN A 95 -44.38 19.00 63.95
N ARG A 96 -44.43 18.18 65.00
CA ARG A 96 -45.41 18.35 66.10
C ARG A 96 -45.30 19.68 66.85
N ARG A 97 -44.12 20.31 66.86
CA ARG A 97 -43.91 21.59 67.53
C ARG A 97 -44.34 22.80 66.70
N ASN A 98 -44.86 22.62 65.46
CA ASN A 98 -45.33 23.69 64.57
C ASN A 98 -44.35 24.87 64.40
N LEU A 99 -43.03 24.62 64.50
CA LEU A 99 -42.07 25.72 64.58
C LEU A 99 -41.76 26.38 63.22
N ILE A 100 -41.97 25.75 62.06
CA ILE A 100 -41.74 26.35 60.72
C ILE A 100 -42.62 25.69 59.64
N LEU A 101 -43.09 26.47 58.66
CA LEU A 101 -43.92 26.08 57.49
C LEU A 101 -43.26 25.09 56.49
N ASN A 102 -41.97 24.79 56.61
CA ASN A 102 -41.24 23.95 55.64
C ASN A 102 -41.03 22.52 56.18
N PRO A 103 -41.52 21.48 55.48
CA PRO A 103 -41.64 20.12 56.02
C PRO A 103 -40.32 19.33 56.10
N GLU A 104 -39.29 19.66 55.31
CA GLU A 104 -38.02 18.92 55.28
C GLU A 104 -36.81 19.79 55.61
N LEU A 105 -35.94 19.27 56.48
CA LEU A 105 -34.68 19.92 56.85
C LEU A 105 -33.61 19.57 55.80
N ASN A 106 -33.01 20.59 55.19
CA ASN A 106 -31.87 20.41 54.30
C ASN A 106 -30.64 19.85 55.07
N ILE A 107 -29.68 19.21 54.38
CA ILE A 107 -28.42 18.70 54.91
C ILE A 107 -27.67 19.72 55.76
N PHE A 108 -27.64 20.99 55.37
CA PHE A 108 -27.01 22.05 56.17
C PHE A 108 -27.66 22.21 57.55
N GLY A 109 -28.97 22.00 57.64
CA GLY A 109 -29.68 22.02 58.92
C GLY A 109 -29.37 20.80 59.78
N LEU A 110 -29.17 19.63 59.16
CA LEU A 110 -28.73 18.42 59.87
C LEU A 110 -27.29 18.57 60.37
N TRP A 111 -26.40 19.12 59.55
CA TRP A 111 -25.03 19.45 59.96
C TRP A 111 -25.00 20.46 61.10
N ALA A 112 -25.85 21.50 61.08
CA ALA A 112 -25.93 22.43 62.20
C ALA A 112 -26.31 21.73 63.52
N TYR A 113 -27.27 20.79 63.47
CA TYR A 113 -27.65 20.00 64.65
C TYR A 113 -26.50 19.12 65.15
N ASP A 114 -25.83 18.41 64.23
CA ASP A 114 -24.70 17.54 64.56
C ASP A 114 -23.49 18.34 65.04
N SER A 115 -23.21 19.52 64.47
CA SER A 115 -22.13 20.41 64.92
C SER A 115 -22.34 20.91 66.35
N VAL A 116 -23.56 21.29 66.72
CA VAL A 116 -23.88 21.71 68.09
C VAL A 116 -23.74 20.52 69.05
N THR A 117 -24.15 19.33 68.62
CA THR A 117 -24.00 18.10 69.39
C THR A 117 -22.52 17.75 69.61
N ALA A 118 -21.71 17.87 68.56
CA ALA A 118 -20.26 17.66 68.62
C ALA A 118 -19.60 18.65 69.60
N LEU A 119 -20.00 19.93 69.52
CA LEU A 119 -19.51 20.96 70.43
C LEU A 119 -19.87 20.65 71.88
N ALA A 120 -21.12 20.26 72.15
CA ALA A 120 -21.55 19.89 73.50
C ALA A 120 -20.72 18.73 74.06
N MET A 121 -20.54 17.65 73.30
CA MET A 121 -19.70 16.51 73.69
C MET A 121 -18.23 16.92 73.92
N ALA A 122 -17.68 17.78 73.06
CA ALA A 122 -16.32 18.27 73.18
C ALA A 122 -16.14 19.12 74.46
N THR A 123 -17.10 20.00 74.76
CA THR A 123 -17.06 20.84 75.98
C THR A 123 -17.15 20.00 77.26
N GLU A 124 -18.00 18.96 77.26
CA GLU A 124 -18.11 18.03 78.39
C GLU A 124 -16.81 17.23 78.59
N LYS A 125 -16.19 16.78 77.49
CA LYS A 125 -14.94 16.02 77.51
C LYS A 125 -13.73 16.87 77.92
N ALA A 126 -13.68 18.13 77.47
CA ALA A 126 -12.61 19.07 77.81
C ALA A 126 -12.67 19.54 79.27
N ARG A 127 -13.80 19.32 79.98
CA ARG A 127 -13.99 19.73 81.40
C ARG A 127 -13.51 21.17 81.64
N LEU A 128 -13.99 22.10 80.82
CA LEU A 128 -13.63 23.51 80.87
C LEU A 128 -13.85 24.04 82.30
N THR A 129 -12.78 24.43 82.98
CA THR A 129 -12.82 24.78 84.41
C THR A 129 -12.46 26.23 84.70
N ASN A 130 -12.00 27.04 83.73
CA ASN A 130 -11.67 28.45 83.98
C ASN A 130 -11.75 29.37 82.75
N ASP A 131 -12.48 30.49 82.86
CA ASP A 131 -12.51 31.62 81.90
C ASP A 131 -11.21 32.46 81.88
N LYS A 132 -10.03 31.83 81.86
CA LYS A 132 -8.75 32.55 81.93
C LYS A 132 -8.14 32.75 80.54
N PHE A 133 -8.27 33.97 80.04
CA PHE A 133 -7.60 34.42 78.82
C PHE A 133 -6.15 34.84 79.10
N GLN A 134 -5.22 34.43 78.25
CA GLN A 134 -3.86 34.93 78.24
C GLN A 134 -3.81 36.22 77.42
N MET A 135 -3.73 37.35 78.12
CA MET A 135 -3.49 38.65 77.48
C MET A 135 -2.00 38.84 77.21
N PHE A 136 -1.68 39.42 76.05
CA PHE A 136 -0.32 39.85 75.71
C PHE A 136 -0.17 41.35 76.01
N ASN A 137 1.05 41.81 76.31
CA ASN A 137 1.34 43.23 76.42
C ASN A 137 1.41 43.82 75.01
N VAL A 138 0.29 44.40 74.56
CA VAL A 138 0.13 44.90 73.20
C VAL A 138 0.67 46.34 73.07
N PRO A 139 1.48 46.66 72.03
CA PRO A 139 1.91 48.03 71.74
C PRO A 139 0.73 48.97 71.47
N ARG A 140 0.88 50.28 71.78
CA ARG A 140 -0.19 51.29 71.60
C ARG A 140 -0.75 51.42 70.17
N ASN A 141 -0.03 50.92 69.16
CA ASN A 141 -0.36 51.01 67.73
C ASN A 141 -0.93 49.72 67.13
N ALA A 142 -1.24 48.72 67.96
CA ALA A 142 -1.79 47.45 67.50
C ALA A 142 -3.26 47.56 67.08
N THR A 143 -3.65 46.70 66.14
CA THR A 143 -5.05 46.56 65.73
C THR A 143 -5.92 46.03 66.87
N ASP A 144 -7.22 46.34 66.88
CA ASP A 144 -8.12 45.86 67.94
C ASP A 144 -8.18 44.32 68.02
N LEU A 145 -7.83 43.60 66.95
CA LEU A 145 -7.75 42.14 66.93
C LEU A 145 -6.59 41.58 67.78
N GLU A 146 -5.45 42.30 67.83
CA GLU A 146 -4.25 41.90 68.59
C GLU A 146 -4.45 42.06 70.11
N ARG A 147 -5.50 42.77 70.54
CA ARG A 147 -5.88 42.95 71.94
C ARG A 147 -6.69 41.79 72.51
N PHE A 148 -7.20 40.87 71.67
CA PHE A 148 -7.93 39.71 72.17
C PHE A 148 -6.98 38.73 72.87
N GLY A 149 -7.31 38.36 74.10
CA GLY A 149 -6.58 37.32 74.82
C GLY A 149 -6.84 35.94 74.20
N ILE A 150 -5.82 35.08 74.18
CA ILE A 150 -5.98 33.69 73.72
C ILE A 150 -6.51 32.86 74.89
N SER A 151 -7.59 32.10 74.67
CA SER A 151 -8.12 31.20 75.70
C SER A 151 -7.11 30.08 75.98
N LYS A 152 -6.80 29.86 77.26
CA LYS A 152 -5.92 28.75 77.68
C LYS A 152 -6.57 27.38 77.48
N ASP A 153 -7.90 27.33 77.52
CA ASP A 153 -8.68 26.10 77.35
C ASP A 153 -8.97 25.81 75.86
N GLY A 154 -8.64 26.75 74.95
CA GLY A 154 -8.87 26.64 73.51
C GLY A 154 -8.19 25.42 72.86
N PRO A 155 -6.90 25.14 73.10
CA PRO A 155 -6.22 23.97 72.57
C PRO A 155 -6.81 22.64 73.04
N GLU A 156 -7.20 22.55 74.33
CA GLU A 156 -7.85 21.35 74.89
C GLU A 156 -9.23 21.13 74.28
N LEU A 157 -10.01 22.20 74.11
CA LEU A 157 -11.31 22.14 73.42
C LEU A 157 -11.15 21.73 71.95
N LEU A 158 -10.16 22.28 71.23
CA LEU A 158 -9.87 21.90 69.86
C LEU A 158 -9.48 20.43 69.74
N GLN A 159 -8.65 19.93 70.67
CA GLN A 159 -8.27 18.53 70.74
C GLN A 159 -9.48 17.63 71.06
N ALA A 160 -10.35 18.04 71.99
CA ALA A 160 -11.58 17.31 72.31
C ALA A 160 -12.54 17.27 71.11
N LEU A 161 -12.72 18.39 70.41
CA LEU A 161 -13.58 18.49 69.24
C LEU A 161 -13.05 17.64 68.07
N SER A 162 -11.75 17.70 67.81
CA SER A 162 -11.10 16.91 66.74
C SER A 162 -11.23 15.40 66.99
N ASN A 163 -11.22 14.98 68.26
CA ASN A 163 -11.36 13.59 68.67
C ASN A 163 -12.82 13.15 68.91
N THR A 164 -13.81 13.99 68.60
CA THR A 164 -15.22 13.67 68.80
C THR A 164 -15.74 12.85 67.64
N THR A 165 -16.25 11.65 67.93
CA THR A 165 -16.88 10.76 66.95
C THR A 165 -18.20 10.24 67.50
N PHE A 166 -19.26 10.34 66.71
CA PHE A 166 -20.59 9.83 67.08
C PHE A 166 -21.45 9.62 65.84
N LYS A 167 -22.57 8.92 66.01
CA LYS A 167 -23.59 8.77 64.97
C LYS A 167 -24.63 9.88 65.12
N GLY A 168 -24.54 10.90 64.28
CA GLY A 168 -25.45 12.04 64.22
C GLY A 168 -26.67 11.79 63.34
N LEU A 169 -27.45 12.84 63.11
CA LEU A 169 -28.63 12.81 62.24
C LEU A 169 -28.26 12.77 60.75
N ALA A 170 -27.14 13.39 60.36
CA ALA A 170 -26.64 13.38 58.98
C ALA A 170 -25.83 12.11 58.64
N GLY A 171 -25.51 11.26 59.63
CA GLY A 171 -24.67 10.08 59.47
C GLY A 171 -23.58 10.00 60.53
N ASN A 172 -22.46 9.35 60.21
CA ASN A 172 -21.32 9.29 61.12
C ASN A 172 -20.60 10.64 61.12
N PHE A 173 -20.50 11.27 62.29
CA PHE A 173 -19.74 12.50 62.48
C PHE A 173 -18.30 12.14 62.86
N GLN A 174 -17.36 12.56 62.02
CA GLN A 174 -15.93 12.46 62.27
C GLN A 174 -15.21 13.60 61.56
N LEU A 175 -14.27 14.25 62.24
CA LEU A 175 -13.39 15.26 61.65
C LEU A 175 -12.06 14.62 61.28
N LEU A 176 -11.65 14.74 60.02
CA LEU A 176 -10.33 14.36 59.51
C LEU A 176 -9.62 15.66 59.11
N ASP A 177 -8.46 15.94 59.71
CA ASP A 177 -7.70 17.19 59.47
C ASP A 177 -8.53 18.47 59.63
N GLY A 178 -9.49 18.46 60.57
CA GLY A 178 -10.39 19.59 60.83
C GLY A 178 -11.58 19.72 59.87
N GLN A 179 -11.76 18.79 58.94
CA GLN A 179 -12.89 18.75 58.00
C GLN A 179 -13.82 17.58 58.29
N LEU A 180 -15.14 17.78 58.09
CA LEU A 180 -16.10 16.69 58.18
C LEU A 180 -15.80 15.63 57.12
N GLN A 181 -15.71 14.37 57.53
CA GLN A 181 -15.54 13.24 56.62
C GLN A 181 -16.62 13.27 55.53
N SER A 182 -16.20 13.23 54.27
CA SER A 182 -17.10 13.32 53.13
C SER A 182 -18.12 12.18 53.14
N SER A 183 -19.40 12.53 53.12
CA SER A 183 -20.48 11.55 52.94
C SER A 183 -20.49 11.03 51.50
N PRO A 184 -21.02 9.82 51.25
CA PRO A 184 -21.38 9.40 49.91
C PRO A 184 -22.31 10.41 49.25
N TYR A 185 -22.29 10.52 47.92
CA TYR A 185 -23.20 11.37 47.16
C TYR A 185 -24.29 10.53 46.50
N GLU A 186 -25.52 11.01 46.50
CA GLU A 186 -26.60 10.53 45.64
C GLU A 186 -26.53 11.24 44.29
N ILE A 187 -26.56 10.47 43.22
CA ILE A 187 -26.78 10.96 41.86
C ILE A 187 -28.27 10.87 41.60
N VAL A 188 -28.89 12.02 41.31
CA VAL A 188 -30.32 12.15 41.08
C VAL A 188 -30.60 12.59 39.65
N ASN A 189 -31.72 12.13 39.09
CA ASN A 189 -32.25 12.60 37.84
C ASN A 189 -33.65 13.17 38.06
N LEU A 190 -33.92 14.37 37.54
CA LEU A 190 -35.21 15.03 37.67
C LEU A 190 -36.20 14.48 36.64
N VAL A 191 -37.26 13.82 37.14
CA VAL A 191 -38.28 13.15 36.32
C VAL A 191 -39.66 13.43 36.91
N GLY A 192 -40.59 13.95 36.10
CA GLY A 192 -41.92 14.33 36.55
C GLY A 192 -41.87 15.42 37.63
N HIS A 193 -42.54 15.19 38.77
CA HIS A 193 -42.62 16.18 39.85
C HIS A 193 -41.51 16.05 40.91
N GLY A 194 -40.45 15.26 40.67
CA GLY A 194 -39.40 15.08 41.68
C GLY A 194 -38.09 14.48 41.17
N ALA A 195 -37.17 14.23 42.11
CA ALA A 195 -35.89 13.59 41.83
C ALA A 195 -35.96 12.08 42.04
N ARG A 196 -35.52 11.33 41.03
CA ARG A 196 -35.27 9.90 41.10
C ARG A 196 -33.79 9.65 41.33
N VAL A 197 -33.44 8.91 42.36
CA VAL A 197 -32.05 8.46 42.56
C VAL A 197 -31.68 7.47 41.46
N VAL A 198 -30.58 7.72 40.75
CA VAL A 198 -30.05 6.85 39.69
C VAL A 198 -28.77 6.13 40.12
N GLY A 199 -28.07 6.61 41.14
CA GLY A 199 -26.91 5.93 41.69
C GLY A 199 -26.30 6.68 42.86
N TYR A 200 -25.17 6.18 43.33
CA TYR A 200 -24.40 6.75 44.42
C TYR A 200 -22.94 6.86 44.02
N TRP A 201 -22.22 7.80 44.62
CA TRP A 201 -20.78 7.94 44.47
C TRP A 201 -20.08 7.89 45.83
N THR A 202 -19.03 7.10 45.93
CA THR A 202 -18.16 7.01 47.11
C THR A 202 -16.71 7.24 46.70
N LYS A 203 -15.87 7.66 47.66
CA LYS A 203 -14.44 7.89 47.41
C LYS A 203 -13.72 6.59 47.05
N GLU A 204 -14.14 5.47 47.64
CA GLU A 204 -13.46 4.17 47.51
C GLU A 204 -13.86 3.40 46.25
N THR A 205 -15.15 3.41 45.87
CA THR A 205 -15.66 2.55 44.79
C THR A 205 -16.09 3.30 43.53
N GLY A 206 -16.10 4.64 43.54
CA GLY A 206 -16.60 5.44 42.41
C GLY A 206 -18.12 5.40 42.32
N ILE A 207 -18.68 5.22 41.11
CA ILE A 207 -20.14 5.19 40.90
C ILE A 207 -20.68 3.78 41.13
N VAL A 208 -21.70 3.65 41.98
CA VAL A 208 -22.38 2.39 42.32
C VAL A 208 -23.90 2.56 42.30
N LYS A 209 -24.62 1.51 41.91
CA LYS A 209 -26.08 1.55 41.83
C LYS A 209 -26.72 1.52 43.22
N GLU A 210 -26.13 0.77 44.14
CA GLU A 210 -26.58 0.60 45.52
C GLU A 210 -25.36 0.58 46.45
N LEU A 211 -25.45 1.29 47.58
CA LEU A 211 -24.37 1.46 48.56
C LEU A 211 -23.89 0.15 49.25
N ASN A 212 -24.69 -0.92 49.22
CA ASN A 212 -24.41 -2.18 49.93
C ASN A 212 -24.04 -3.35 49.00
N SER A 213 -23.75 -3.10 47.72
CA SER A 213 -23.32 -4.16 46.79
C SER A 213 -21.90 -4.61 47.10
N SER A 214 -21.76 -5.81 47.67
CA SER A 214 -20.54 -6.35 48.29
C SER A 214 -19.41 -6.77 47.33
N ASN A 215 -19.49 -6.48 46.02
CA ASN A 215 -18.73 -7.26 45.03
C ASN A 215 -17.67 -6.56 44.17
N THR A 216 -17.30 -5.29 44.39
CA THR A 216 -16.19 -4.71 43.61
C THR A 216 -15.35 -3.73 44.42
N LYS A 217 -14.16 -4.18 44.87
CA LYS A 217 -13.10 -3.32 45.44
C LYS A 217 -12.38 -2.46 44.37
N ALA A 218 -12.94 -2.33 43.18
CA ALA A 218 -12.34 -1.59 42.07
C ALA A 218 -13.11 -0.29 41.83
N TYR A 219 -12.39 0.83 41.77
CA TYR A 219 -12.95 2.12 41.37
C TYR A 219 -13.51 2.02 39.95
N SER A 220 -14.80 2.29 39.76
CA SER A 220 -15.45 2.14 38.45
C SER A 220 -16.39 3.30 38.13
N THR A 221 -16.34 3.75 36.88
CA THR A 221 -17.24 4.75 36.28
C THR A 221 -18.14 4.15 35.20
N SER A 222 -18.27 2.81 35.17
CA SER A 222 -18.98 2.08 34.11
C SER A 222 -20.47 2.45 34.02
N LYS A 223 -20.99 2.45 32.78
CA LYS A 223 -22.40 2.69 32.47
C LYS A 223 -23.36 1.72 33.15
N ASN A 224 -22.90 0.53 33.51
CA ASN A 224 -23.71 -0.49 34.19
C ASN A 224 -23.95 -0.18 35.67
N ASN A 225 -23.26 0.81 36.23
CA ASN A 225 -23.29 1.10 37.67
C ASN A 225 -24.31 2.18 38.07
N TYR A 226 -25.16 2.65 37.15
CA TYR A 226 -26.25 3.57 37.45
C TYR A 226 -27.55 3.18 36.73
N GLY A 227 -28.68 3.63 37.26
CA GLY A 227 -30.02 3.40 36.73
C GLY A 227 -30.31 4.20 35.45
N SER A 228 -31.42 3.88 34.79
CA SER A 228 -31.84 4.57 33.56
C SER A 228 -31.97 6.09 33.76
N ILE A 229 -31.25 6.86 32.93
CA ILE A 229 -31.32 8.33 32.89
C ILE A 229 -32.26 8.73 31.75
N ILE A 230 -33.23 9.57 32.07
CA ILE A 230 -34.04 10.34 31.13
C ILE A 230 -33.37 11.70 30.97
N TRP A 231 -33.11 12.10 29.74
CA TRP A 231 -32.48 13.36 29.37
C TRP A 231 -33.55 14.40 29.00
N PRO A 232 -33.19 15.69 28.88
CA PRO A 232 -34.11 16.72 28.42
C PRO A 232 -34.79 16.31 27.09
N GLY A 233 -36.04 16.71 26.89
CA GLY A 233 -36.85 16.24 25.76
C GLY A 233 -37.42 14.82 25.91
N ASP A 234 -37.44 14.25 27.13
CA ASP A 234 -38.01 12.94 27.45
C ASP A 234 -37.36 11.75 26.71
N THR A 235 -36.05 11.86 26.40
CA THR A 235 -35.29 10.82 25.71
C THR A 235 -34.49 9.95 26.69
N THR A 236 -34.34 8.65 26.39
CA THR A 236 -33.50 7.74 27.19
C THR A 236 -32.07 7.61 26.65
N SER A 237 -31.84 8.07 25.42
CA SER A 237 -30.52 8.12 24.79
C SER A 237 -29.77 9.37 25.25
N PRO A 238 -28.48 9.26 25.66
CA PRO A 238 -27.70 10.44 26.01
C PRO A 238 -27.55 11.37 24.79
N PRO A 239 -27.68 12.69 24.98
CA PRO A 239 -27.46 13.65 23.92
C PRO A 239 -26.00 13.56 23.45
N LYS A 240 -25.75 13.95 22.18
CA LYS A 240 -24.38 14.05 21.66
C LYS A 240 -23.53 15.05 22.45
N GLY A 241 -24.16 15.99 23.15
CA GLY A 241 -23.48 17.01 23.96
C GLY A 241 -22.90 18.15 23.14
N TRP A 242 -23.13 18.17 21.83
CA TRP A 242 -22.75 19.25 20.94
C TRP A 242 -23.71 19.33 19.74
N LYS A 243 -23.86 20.54 19.19
CA LYS A 243 -24.60 20.82 17.95
C LYS A 243 -23.82 21.86 17.15
N ILE A 244 -23.94 21.83 15.83
CA ILE A 244 -23.31 22.85 14.98
C ILE A 244 -23.82 24.23 15.43
N PRO A 245 -22.93 25.22 15.62
CA PRO A 245 -23.31 26.59 15.92
C PRO A 245 -24.37 27.09 14.93
N THR A 246 -25.47 27.64 15.44
CA THR A 246 -26.47 28.35 14.62
C THR A 246 -25.96 29.70 14.12
N ASN A 247 -24.84 30.17 14.66
CA ASN A 247 -24.09 31.29 14.10
C ASN A 247 -23.46 30.78 12.80
N GLY A 248 -23.87 31.32 11.65
CA GLY A 248 -23.47 30.90 10.29
C GLY A 248 -21.99 31.10 9.93
N LYS A 249 -21.07 30.85 10.87
CA LYS A 249 -19.64 30.85 10.63
C LYS A 249 -19.28 29.58 9.87
N LYS A 250 -18.97 29.75 8.59
CA LYS A 250 -18.52 28.67 7.72
C LYS A 250 -17.23 28.06 8.25
N LEU A 251 -17.08 26.76 8.11
CA LEU A 251 -15.81 26.08 8.38
C LEU A 251 -14.75 26.62 7.41
N ARG A 252 -13.64 27.13 7.94
CA ARG A 252 -12.52 27.66 7.14
C ARG A 252 -11.59 26.53 6.75
N ILE A 253 -11.65 26.13 5.49
CA ILE A 253 -10.87 25.01 4.95
C ILE A 253 -9.60 25.54 4.32
N GLY A 254 -8.45 25.22 4.90
CA GLY A 254 -7.14 25.51 4.31
C GLY A 254 -6.86 24.59 3.14
N VAL A 255 -6.48 25.15 1.99
CA VAL A 255 -6.19 24.39 0.77
C VAL A 255 -4.77 24.72 0.28
N PRO A 256 -3.89 23.72 0.04
CA PRO A 256 -2.55 24.00 -0.44
C PRO A 256 -2.57 24.57 -1.86
N VAL A 257 -1.65 25.50 -2.14
CA VAL A 257 -1.44 26.02 -3.50
C VAL A 257 -0.14 25.43 -4.04
N LYS A 258 -0.21 24.82 -5.24
CA LYS A 258 0.97 24.25 -5.90
C LYS A 258 0.95 24.47 -7.40
N ASP A 259 2.14 24.52 -7.98
CA ASP A 259 2.34 24.54 -9.43
C ASP A 259 2.39 23.10 -9.95
N GLY A 260 1.50 22.75 -10.88
CA GLY A 260 1.45 21.40 -11.48
C GLY A 260 0.57 20.41 -10.71
N PHE A 261 0.29 19.26 -11.32
CA PHE A 261 -0.65 18.25 -10.80
C PHE A 261 -2.05 18.81 -10.51
N SER A 262 -2.55 19.65 -11.43
CA SER A 262 -3.86 20.32 -11.35
C SER A 262 -5.04 19.35 -11.27
N GLU A 263 -4.84 18.10 -11.69
CA GLU A 263 -5.82 17.03 -11.59
C GLU A 263 -6.18 16.71 -10.12
N PHE A 264 -5.20 16.83 -9.21
CA PHE A 264 -5.44 16.60 -7.79
C PHE A 264 -6.03 17.83 -7.10
N LEU A 265 -5.47 19.00 -7.41
CA LEU A 265 -5.87 20.26 -6.80
C LEU A 265 -5.41 21.44 -7.65
N GLN A 266 -6.33 22.35 -7.95
CA GLN A 266 -6.11 23.56 -8.71
C GLN A 266 -6.84 24.73 -8.04
N VAL A 267 -6.11 25.80 -7.80
CA VAL A 267 -6.65 27.07 -7.30
C VAL A 267 -6.61 28.09 -8.43
N SER A 268 -7.76 28.66 -8.75
CA SER A 268 -7.92 29.68 -9.79
C SER A 268 -8.47 30.97 -9.21
N TRP A 269 -7.93 32.09 -9.68
CA TRP A 269 -8.18 33.42 -9.12
C TRP A 269 -8.97 34.24 -10.14
N ASN A 270 -10.26 34.50 -9.88
CA ASN A 270 -11.08 35.32 -10.76
C ASN A 270 -10.97 36.80 -10.37
N SER A 271 -10.17 37.57 -11.12
CA SER A 271 -9.96 39.00 -10.88
C SER A 271 -11.23 39.86 -11.05
N ALA A 272 -12.26 39.36 -11.74
CA ALA A 272 -13.51 40.09 -11.98
C ALA A 272 -14.52 39.99 -10.82
N SER A 273 -14.48 38.91 -10.03
CA SER A 273 -15.43 38.64 -8.95
C SER A 273 -14.78 38.63 -7.55
N ASN A 274 -13.45 38.80 -7.45
CA ASN A 274 -12.66 38.57 -6.23
C ASN A 274 -12.98 37.21 -5.57
N SER A 275 -13.39 36.21 -6.37
CA SER A 275 -13.74 34.88 -5.89
C SER A 275 -12.65 33.90 -6.25
N THR A 276 -12.19 33.13 -5.28
CA THR A 276 -11.30 32.00 -5.51
C THR A 276 -12.13 30.77 -5.87
N GLU A 277 -11.84 30.15 -7.01
CA GLU A 277 -12.43 28.87 -7.39
C GLU A 277 -11.39 27.77 -7.19
N VAL A 278 -11.74 26.78 -6.37
CA VAL A 278 -10.90 25.65 -5.99
C VAL A 278 -11.53 24.38 -6.56
N LYS A 279 -10.76 23.62 -7.34
CA LYS A 279 -11.21 22.40 -8.03
C LYS A 279 -10.14 21.32 -7.93
N GLY A 280 -10.51 20.08 -8.16
CA GLY A 280 -9.57 18.96 -8.23
C GLY A 280 -10.15 17.70 -7.59
N TYR A 281 -9.51 16.56 -7.84
CA TYR A 281 -9.89 15.28 -7.27
C TYR A 281 -10.09 15.35 -5.74
N CYS A 282 -9.16 15.96 -5.00
CA CYS A 282 -9.25 16.02 -3.53
C CYS A 282 -10.44 16.85 -3.04
N ILE A 283 -10.89 17.83 -3.84
CA ILE A 283 -12.01 18.72 -3.52
C ILE A 283 -13.33 18.01 -3.78
N ASP A 284 -13.46 17.36 -4.93
CA ASP A 284 -14.66 16.59 -5.27
C ASP A 284 -14.88 15.42 -4.30
N VAL A 285 -13.80 14.75 -3.86
CA VAL A 285 -13.88 13.73 -2.80
C VAL A 285 -14.36 14.37 -1.50
N PHE A 286 -13.80 15.50 -1.08
CA PHE A 286 -14.23 16.19 0.13
C PHE A 286 -15.71 16.61 0.06
N ASP A 287 -16.15 17.23 -1.02
CA ASP A 287 -17.54 17.64 -1.23
C ASP A 287 -18.50 16.44 -1.20
N ALA A 288 -18.13 15.33 -1.83
CA ALA A 288 -18.90 14.09 -1.79
C ALA A 288 -19.01 13.52 -0.37
N VAL A 289 -17.92 13.58 0.40
CA VAL A 289 -17.87 13.14 1.80
C VAL A 289 -18.74 14.03 2.69
N MET A 290 -18.63 15.34 2.54
CA MET A 290 -19.45 16.30 3.30
C MET A 290 -20.94 16.17 2.98
N ALA A 291 -21.29 15.89 1.73
CA ALA A 291 -22.67 15.64 1.32
C ALA A 291 -23.27 14.34 1.88
N LYS A 292 -22.42 13.37 2.28
CA LYS A 292 -22.84 12.10 2.91
C LYS A 292 -22.97 12.19 4.42
N LEU A 293 -22.54 13.29 5.04
CA LEU A 293 -22.75 13.49 6.46
C LEU A 293 -24.26 13.60 6.76
N PRO A 294 -24.74 13.10 7.91
CA PRO A 294 -26.15 13.16 8.29
C PRO A 294 -26.63 14.58 8.65
N TYR A 295 -25.74 15.57 8.52
CA TYR A 295 -25.97 16.97 8.83
C TYR A 295 -25.19 17.84 7.84
N GLY A 296 -25.77 18.96 7.40
CA GLY A 296 -25.11 19.90 6.50
C GLY A 296 -24.15 20.83 7.25
N ILE A 297 -22.90 20.88 6.82
CA ILE A 297 -21.91 21.84 7.33
C ILE A 297 -21.65 22.88 6.23
N PRO A 298 -21.90 24.17 6.47
CA PRO A 298 -21.45 25.20 5.54
C PRO A 298 -19.94 25.41 5.71
N TYR A 299 -19.20 25.45 4.60
CA TYR A 299 -17.76 25.65 4.59
C TYR A 299 -17.34 26.60 3.46
N GLU A 300 -16.12 27.11 3.56
CA GLU A 300 -15.46 27.89 2.52
C GLU A 300 -14.01 27.47 2.38
N TYR A 301 -13.51 27.49 1.14
CA TYR A 301 -12.13 27.19 0.84
C TYR A 301 -11.28 28.45 0.88
N ILE A 302 -10.19 28.39 1.63
CA ILE A 302 -9.22 29.46 1.78
C ILE A 302 -7.86 28.92 1.33
N PRO A 303 -7.35 29.38 0.17
CA PRO A 303 -6.04 28.96 -0.30
C PRO A 303 -4.93 29.40 0.65
N PHE A 304 -3.98 28.51 0.89
CA PHE A 304 -2.77 28.77 1.64
C PHE A 304 -1.74 29.45 0.73
N ALA A 305 -1.96 30.73 0.46
CA ALA A 305 -1.19 31.53 -0.48
C ALA A 305 -0.63 32.83 0.13
N THR A 306 0.48 33.31 -0.41
CA THR A 306 1.01 34.66 -0.16
C THR A 306 0.15 35.71 -0.89
N PRO A 307 0.31 37.02 -0.59
CA PRO A 307 -0.38 38.08 -1.31
C PRO A 307 -0.13 38.09 -2.83
N ASP A 308 0.98 37.49 -3.26
CA ASP A 308 1.38 37.35 -4.67
C ASP A 308 0.80 36.10 -5.34
N HIS A 309 -0.15 35.41 -4.69
CA HIS A 309 -0.80 34.17 -5.16
C HIS A 309 0.13 32.95 -5.31
N GLU A 310 1.31 32.98 -4.70
CA GLU A 310 2.20 31.81 -4.59
C GLU A 310 1.90 31.00 -3.33
N SER A 311 2.42 29.78 -3.22
CA SER A 311 2.27 28.98 -2.00
C SER A 311 2.82 29.70 -0.77
N ALA A 312 2.04 29.76 0.31
CA ALA A 312 2.46 30.36 1.58
C ALA A 312 3.48 29.51 2.37
N GLY A 313 3.77 28.29 1.93
CA GLY A 313 4.73 27.42 2.60
C GLY A 313 4.63 25.95 2.18
N SER A 314 5.17 25.07 3.01
CA SER A 314 5.09 23.61 2.83
C SER A 314 3.79 23.02 3.38
N TYR A 315 3.52 21.76 3.07
CA TYR A 315 2.42 21.01 3.70
C TYR A 315 2.56 20.91 5.23
N ASN A 316 3.78 20.92 5.76
CA ASN A 316 3.98 20.94 7.21
C ASN A 316 3.50 22.27 7.81
N ASP A 317 3.75 23.38 7.10
CA ASP A 317 3.30 24.71 7.53
C ASP A 317 1.77 24.81 7.48
N LEU A 318 1.14 24.32 6.40
CA LEU A 318 -0.33 24.26 6.29
C LEU A 318 -0.96 23.49 7.44
N VAL A 319 -0.43 22.30 7.75
CA VAL A 319 -0.92 21.49 8.87
C VAL A 319 -0.70 22.20 10.20
N TYR A 320 0.43 22.88 10.37
CA TYR A 320 0.70 23.68 11.55
C TYR A 320 -0.29 24.85 11.71
N GLN A 321 -0.75 25.46 10.61
CA GLN A 321 -1.79 26.49 10.66
C GLN A 321 -3.15 25.96 11.16
N VAL A 322 -3.47 24.68 10.93
CA VAL A 322 -4.66 24.03 11.51
C VAL A 322 -4.49 23.89 13.02
N TYR A 323 -3.32 23.47 13.48
CA TYR A 323 -3.00 23.41 14.92
C TYR A 323 -3.10 24.78 15.61
N LEU A 324 -2.67 25.86 14.94
CA LEU A 324 -2.79 27.23 15.45
C LEU A 324 -4.24 27.78 15.43
N GLY A 325 -5.19 27.08 14.80
CA GLY A 325 -6.59 27.52 14.69
C GLY A 325 -6.84 28.61 13.64
N ASN A 326 -5.88 28.85 12.75
CA ASN A 326 -6.05 29.76 11.61
C ASN A 326 -6.98 29.16 10.55
N TYR A 327 -6.90 27.83 10.37
CA TYR A 327 -7.86 27.03 9.63
C TYR A 327 -8.55 26.05 10.56
N ASP A 328 -9.83 25.76 10.30
CA ASP A 328 -10.60 24.80 11.10
C ASP A 328 -10.40 23.36 10.60
N THR A 329 -9.96 23.20 9.35
CA THR A 329 -9.54 21.93 8.72
C THR A 329 -8.64 22.23 7.52
N ALA A 330 -7.85 21.27 7.06
CA ALA A 330 -7.16 21.37 5.77
C ALA A 330 -7.52 20.21 4.84
N VAL A 331 -7.73 20.55 3.57
CA VAL A 331 -8.16 19.64 2.51
C VAL A 331 -7.23 19.77 1.32
N GLY A 332 -6.81 18.63 0.79
CA GLY A 332 -5.89 18.53 -0.33
C GLY A 332 -5.20 17.18 -0.32
N ASP A 333 -4.19 17.06 -1.15
CA ASP A 333 -3.24 15.95 -1.23
C ASP A 333 -2.27 15.93 -0.02
N VAL A 334 -2.82 15.94 1.19
CA VAL A 334 -2.04 15.93 2.43
C VAL A 334 -1.81 14.49 2.91
N THR A 335 -0.57 14.01 2.79
CA THR A 335 -0.16 12.69 3.28
C THR A 335 -0.10 12.61 4.79
N ILE A 336 -0.56 11.51 5.37
CA ILE A 336 -0.39 11.22 6.80
C ILE A 336 1.07 10.83 7.05
N ILE A 337 1.76 11.59 7.92
CA ILE A 337 3.12 11.28 8.38
C ILE A 337 3.22 11.47 9.90
N ALA A 338 4.11 10.69 10.52
CA ALA A 338 4.30 10.68 11.98
C ALA A 338 4.68 12.04 12.60
N ASN A 339 5.33 12.92 11.83
CA ASN A 339 5.66 14.27 12.31
C ASN A 339 4.41 15.15 12.41
N ARG A 340 3.50 15.05 11.42
CA ARG A 340 2.26 15.84 11.39
C ARG A 340 1.25 15.36 12.43
N SER A 341 1.16 14.05 12.67
CA SER A 341 0.21 13.45 13.62
C SER A 341 0.47 13.82 15.09
N GLN A 342 1.56 14.54 15.40
CA GLN A 342 1.81 15.04 16.75
C GLN A 342 0.98 16.29 17.10
N TYR A 343 0.48 17.01 16.10
CA TYR A 343 -0.19 18.31 16.27
C TYR A 343 -1.65 18.31 15.79
N VAL A 344 -2.03 17.35 14.94
CA VAL A 344 -3.35 17.27 14.31
C VAL A 344 -3.83 15.83 14.23
N ASP A 345 -5.15 15.67 14.12
CA ASP A 345 -5.77 14.39 13.81
C ASP A 345 -6.09 14.30 12.30
N PHE A 346 -5.83 13.13 11.74
CA PHE A 346 -6.15 12.82 10.34
C PHE A 346 -7.41 11.96 10.26
N THR A 347 -8.16 12.12 9.17
CA THR A 347 -9.18 11.14 8.80
C THR A 347 -8.54 9.86 8.28
N LEU A 348 -9.36 8.83 8.04
CA LEU A 348 -8.93 7.71 7.21
C LEU A 348 -8.46 8.21 5.83
N PRO A 349 -7.43 7.59 5.24
CA PRO A 349 -6.94 7.97 3.93
C PRO A 349 -7.98 7.64 2.85
N TYR A 350 -8.10 8.50 1.85
CA TYR A 350 -9.00 8.33 0.71
C TYR A 350 -8.24 8.02 -0.60
N THR A 351 -6.92 7.84 -0.53
CA THR A 351 -6.08 7.41 -1.65
C THR A 351 -5.14 6.29 -1.23
N GLU A 352 -4.50 5.66 -2.23
CA GLU A 352 -3.50 4.64 -2.01
C GLU A 352 -2.27 5.18 -1.26
N SER A 353 -1.83 4.37 -0.29
CA SER A 353 -0.75 4.66 0.63
C SER A 353 0.61 4.22 0.05
N GLY A 354 1.59 5.13 0.01
CA GLY A 354 3.00 4.79 -0.21
C GLY A 354 3.74 5.63 -1.25
N VAL A 355 5.08 5.55 -1.18
CA VAL A 355 6.01 6.16 -2.15
C VAL A 355 6.63 5.08 -3.01
N SER A 356 6.68 5.29 -4.33
CA SER A 356 7.26 4.36 -5.30
C SER A 356 8.31 5.05 -6.18
N MET A 357 9.16 4.24 -6.80
CA MET A 357 10.18 4.69 -7.73
C MET A 357 9.75 4.43 -9.17
N VAL A 358 9.80 5.46 -10.01
CA VAL A 358 9.58 5.36 -11.46
C VAL A 358 10.90 5.48 -12.21
N VAL A 359 11.08 4.61 -13.21
CA VAL A 359 12.29 4.55 -14.04
C VAL A 359 11.95 4.41 -15.52
N PRO A 360 12.82 4.88 -16.44
CA PRO A 360 12.63 4.66 -17.87
C PRO A 360 12.70 3.18 -18.24
N ILE A 361 11.85 2.74 -19.17
CA ILE A 361 11.88 1.40 -19.75
C ILE A 361 12.99 1.36 -20.81
N LYS A 362 13.86 0.36 -20.71
CA LYS A 362 14.83 0.05 -21.76
C LYS A 362 14.20 -1.00 -22.66
N VAL A 363 13.80 -0.57 -23.86
CA VAL A 363 13.42 -1.51 -24.91
C VAL A 363 14.68 -2.30 -25.27
N SER A 364 14.71 -3.57 -24.90
CA SER A 364 15.72 -4.47 -25.42
C SER A 364 15.47 -4.57 -26.92
N LYS A 365 16.26 -3.86 -27.72
CA LYS A 365 16.31 -4.13 -29.16
C LYS A 365 16.76 -5.58 -29.25
N GLY A 366 15.82 -6.49 -29.53
CA GLY A 366 16.05 -7.94 -29.70
C GLY A 366 16.93 -8.28 -30.92
N LYS A 367 17.86 -7.40 -31.27
CA LYS A 367 18.71 -7.45 -32.45
C LYS A 367 20.01 -8.22 -32.16
N ASN A 368 19.86 -9.41 -31.56
CA ASN A 368 20.99 -10.30 -31.38
C ASN A 368 21.02 -11.28 -32.56
N ALA A 369 21.99 -11.12 -33.46
CA ALA A 369 22.21 -12.05 -34.59
C ALA A 369 22.48 -13.51 -34.18
N TRP A 370 22.76 -13.72 -32.89
CA TRP A 370 23.02 -15.00 -32.24
C TRP A 370 21.86 -15.47 -31.34
N ALA A 371 20.65 -14.91 -31.53
CA ALA A 371 19.48 -15.27 -30.72
C ALA A 371 19.19 -16.78 -30.73
N PHE A 372 19.53 -17.50 -31.81
CA PHE A 372 19.38 -18.95 -31.94
C PHE A 372 20.25 -19.78 -30.96
N LEU A 373 21.29 -19.19 -30.35
CA LEU A 373 22.13 -19.87 -29.34
C LEU A 373 21.62 -19.68 -27.90
N LYS A 374 20.76 -18.69 -27.63
CA LYS A 374 20.23 -18.39 -26.30
C LYS A 374 19.35 -19.47 -25.65
N PRO A 375 18.56 -20.28 -26.39
CA PRO A 375 17.62 -21.23 -25.78
C PRO A 375 18.26 -22.35 -24.96
N LEU A 376 19.54 -22.66 -25.23
CA LEU A 376 20.32 -23.71 -24.57
C LEU A 376 21.53 -23.04 -23.90
N SER A 377 21.82 -23.41 -22.65
CA SER A 377 23.03 -22.94 -21.97
C SER A 377 24.28 -23.51 -22.64
N TRP A 378 25.40 -22.80 -22.52
CA TRP A 378 26.69 -23.27 -23.05
C TRP A 378 27.09 -24.64 -22.47
N GLU A 379 26.77 -24.89 -21.20
CA GLU A 379 26.98 -26.18 -20.55
C GLU A 379 26.20 -27.30 -21.26
N LEU A 380 24.92 -27.07 -21.57
CA LEU A 380 24.08 -28.06 -22.23
C LEU A 380 24.51 -28.30 -23.69
N TRP A 381 24.96 -27.27 -24.40
CA TRP A 381 25.57 -27.40 -25.74
C TRP A 381 26.78 -28.34 -25.72
N LEU A 382 27.69 -28.13 -24.77
CA LEU A 382 28.90 -28.95 -24.65
C LEU A 382 28.59 -30.39 -24.24
N THR A 383 27.70 -30.58 -23.26
CA THR A 383 27.27 -31.91 -22.81
C THR A 383 26.59 -32.68 -23.94
N THR A 384 25.76 -32.02 -24.74
CA THR A 384 25.09 -32.61 -25.91
C THR A 384 26.11 -33.08 -26.94
N PHE A 385 27.09 -32.23 -27.29
CA PHE A 385 28.17 -32.60 -28.22
C PHE A 385 28.98 -33.80 -27.72
N CYS A 386 29.42 -33.78 -26.46
CA CYS A 386 30.17 -34.88 -25.85
C CYS A 386 29.37 -36.18 -25.79
N SER A 387 28.08 -36.12 -25.46
CA SER A 387 27.18 -37.27 -25.43
C SER A 387 27.02 -37.90 -26.82
N PHE A 388 26.90 -37.10 -27.87
CA PHE A 388 26.79 -37.62 -29.25
C PHE A 388 28.08 -38.29 -29.74
N VAL A 389 29.25 -37.71 -29.45
CA VAL A 389 30.53 -38.36 -29.76
C VAL A 389 30.68 -39.68 -29.01
N PHE A 390 30.26 -39.72 -27.74
CA PHE A 390 30.24 -40.94 -26.94
C PHE A 390 29.29 -41.99 -27.54
N ILE A 391 28.06 -41.65 -27.87
CA ILE A 391 27.10 -42.58 -28.49
C ILE A 391 27.60 -43.06 -29.86
N GLY A 392 28.16 -42.17 -30.69
CA GLY A 392 28.78 -42.53 -31.97
C GLY A 392 29.92 -43.54 -31.80
N PHE A 393 30.75 -43.38 -30.76
CA PHE A 393 31.78 -44.34 -30.41
C PHE A 393 31.19 -45.70 -29.96
N PHE A 394 30.12 -45.71 -29.17
CA PHE A 394 29.45 -46.96 -28.76
C PHE A 394 28.83 -47.71 -29.94
N ILE A 395 28.21 -46.99 -30.87
CA ILE A 395 27.64 -47.57 -32.08
C ILE A 395 28.75 -48.10 -32.98
N TRP A 396 29.84 -47.34 -33.16
CA TRP A 396 31.05 -47.83 -33.82
C TRP A 396 31.56 -49.12 -33.16
N LEU A 397 31.71 -49.16 -31.83
CA LEU A 397 32.20 -50.35 -31.12
C LEU A 397 31.31 -51.58 -31.34
N LEU A 398 29.98 -51.39 -31.33
CA LEU A 398 29.00 -52.45 -31.50
C LEU A 398 28.84 -52.95 -32.95
N GLU A 399 29.09 -52.10 -33.94
CA GLU A 399 28.99 -52.43 -35.37
C GLU A 399 30.33 -52.80 -36.00
N HIS A 400 31.47 -52.43 -35.38
CA HIS A 400 32.81 -52.67 -35.90
C HIS A 400 33.12 -54.14 -36.20
N ARG A 401 32.48 -55.07 -35.48
CA ARG A 401 32.64 -56.51 -35.71
C ARG A 401 31.72 -57.08 -36.80
N VAL A 402 30.61 -56.42 -37.12
CA VAL A 402 29.50 -57.01 -37.90
C VAL A 402 29.27 -56.30 -39.24
N ASN A 403 29.59 -55.01 -39.35
CA ASN A 403 29.35 -54.25 -40.56
C ASN A 403 30.64 -53.83 -41.27
N GLU A 404 30.71 -54.06 -42.59
CA GLU A 404 31.89 -53.77 -43.40
C GLU A 404 32.03 -52.28 -43.71
N ASP A 405 30.94 -51.51 -43.69
CA ASP A 405 30.93 -50.06 -43.92
C ASP A 405 31.73 -49.29 -42.84
N PHE A 406 31.88 -49.89 -41.65
CA PHE A 406 32.63 -49.33 -40.51
C PHE A 406 34.11 -49.77 -40.51
N ARG A 407 34.58 -50.43 -41.59
CA ARG A 407 35.99 -50.82 -41.80
C ARG A 407 36.66 -49.92 -42.85
N GLY A 408 37.90 -49.51 -42.57
CA GLY A 408 38.68 -48.64 -43.47
C GLY A 408 39.98 -48.15 -42.81
N PRO A 409 40.76 -47.27 -43.47
CA PRO A 409 41.91 -46.61 -42.86
C PRO A 409 41.50 -45.81 -41.61
N PRO A 410 42.39 -45.61 -40.61
CA PRO A 410 42.03 -44.91 -39.36
C PRO A 410 41.35 -43.54 -39.55
N SER A 411 41.69 -42.80 -40.60
CA SER A 411 41.06 -41.52 -40.95
C SER A 411 39.60 -41.66 -41.40
N HIS A 412 39.27 -42.73 -42.14
CA HIS A 412 37.90 -43.04 -42.55
C HIS A 412 37.05 -43.46 -41.35
N GLN A 413 37.63 -44.23 -40.42
CA GLN A 413 36.93 -44.70 -39.22
C GLN A 413 36.53 -43.55 -38.29
N VAL A 414 37.45 -42.62 -38.04
CA VAL A 414 37.17 -41.42 -37.25
C VAL A 414 36.13 -40.54 -37.96
N GLY A 415 36.23 -40.40 -39.28
CA GLY A 415 35.23 -39.69 -40.09
C GLY A 415 33.82 -40.28 -39.95
N MET A 416 33.70 -41.62 -39.94
CA MET A 416 32.42 -42.32 -39.79
C MET A 416 31.81 -42.15 -38.39
N ILE A 417 32.61 -42.08 -37.32
CA ILE A 417 32.10 -41.81 -35.96
C ILE A 417 31.44 -40.43 -35.90
N PHE A 418 32.10 -39.40 -36.45
CA PHE A 418 31.55 -38.04 -36.47
C PHE A 418 30.37 -37.91 -37.45
N TRP A 419 30.47 -38.51 -38.63
CA TRP A 419 29.40 -38.50 -39.64
C TRP A 419 28.13 -39.19 -39.15
N PHE A 420 28.27 -40.35 -38.49
CA PHE A 420 27.15 -41.10 -37.94
C PHE A 420 26.51 -40.37 -36.75
N ALA A 421 27.32 -39.82 -35.84
CA ALA A 421 26.83 -39.02 -34.72
C ALA A 421 26.03 -37.79 -35.19
N PHE A 422 26.53 -37.09 -36.22
CA PHE A 422 25.84 -35.95 -36.81
C PHE A 422 24.56 -36.35 -37.55
N SER A 423 24.59 -37.44 -38.32
CA SER A 423 23.44 -37.97 -39.06
C SER A 423 22.30 -38.40 -38.13
N THR A 424 22.64 -38.96 -36.96
CA THR A 424 21.67 -39.36 -35.91
C THR A 424 20.97 -38.14 -35.30
N MET A 425 21.68 -37.00 -35.16
CA MET A 425 21.12 -35.75 -34.63
C MET A 425 20.07 -35.11 -35.56
N VAL A 426 20.24 -35.25 -36.88
CA VAL A 426 19.38 -34.60 -37.91
C VAL A 426 18.37 -35.59 -38.54
N PHE A 427 18.21 -36.79 -37.98
CA PHE A 427 17.35 -37.86 -38.51
C PHE A 427 17.69 -38.29 -39.95
N ALA A 428 18.94 -38.16 -40.38
CA ALA A 428 19.40 -38.47 -41.73
C ALA A 428 20.08 -39.85 -41.80
N HIS A 429 19.32 -40.95 -41.70
CA HIS A 429 19.94 -42.30 -41.76
C HIS A 429 20.12 -42.81 -43.19
N MET A 430 21.39 -42.93 -43.61
CA MET A 430 21.78 -43.57 -44.89
C MET A 430 22.28 -45.02 -44.72
N GLU A 431 22.66 -45.46 -43.51
CA GLU A 431 23.33 -46.74 -43.28
C GLU A 431 22.48 -47.79 -42.54
N LYS A 432 22.56 -49.05 -42.99
CA LYS A 432 21.80 -50.18 -42.45
C LYS A 432 22.53 -50.81 -41.24
N ILE A 433 22.05 -50.52 -40.04
CA ILE A 433 22.53 -51.10 -38.78
C ILE A 433 22.13 -52.59 -38.70
N LYS A 434 23.10 -53.48 -38.48
CA LYS A 434 22.90 -54.94 -38.49
C LYS A 434 22.74 -55.51 -37.08
N ASN A 435 23.36 -54.91 -36.06
CA ASN A 435 23.33 -55.37 -34.68
C ASN A 435 22.06 -54.90 -33.94
N ASN A 436 21.31 -55.84 -33.37
CA ASN A 436 20.10 -55.54 -32.60
C ASN A 436 20.38 -54.71 -31.33
N LEU A 437 21.55 -54.87 -30.70
CA LEU A 437 21.95 -54.04 -29.55
C LEU A 437 22.25 -52.59 -29.97
N ALA A 438 22.87 -52.38 -31.13
CA ALA A 438 23.10 -51.04 -31.68
C ALA A 438 21.78 -50.36 -32.05
N ARG A 439 20.79 -51.11 -32.57
CA ARG A 439 19.42 -50.58 -32.81
C ARG A 439 18.74 -50.11 -31.52
N PHE A 440 18.90 -50.82 -30.41
CA PHE A 440 18.33 -50.40 -29.13
C PHE A 440 18.95 -49.09 -28.61
N VAL A 441 20.28 -48.99 -28.64
CA VAL A 441 21.00 -47.75 -28.28
C VAL A 441 20.58 -46.58 -29.16
N LEU A 442 20.38 -46.83 -30.46
CA LEU A 442 19.89 -45.84 -31.42
C LEU A 442 18.46 -45.36 -31.11
N ILE A 443 17.54 -46.26 -30.78
CA ILE A 443 16.15 -45.91 -30.42
C ILE A 443 16.12 -44.98 -29.20
N ILE A 444 16.91 -45.30 -28.16
CA ILE A 444 17.03 -44.44 -26.98
C ILE A 444 17.67 -43.09 -27.34
N CYS A 445 18.71 -43.10 -28.17
CA CYS A 445 19.35 -41.87 -28.66
C CYS A 445 18.36 -40.97 -29.40
N PHE A 446 17.49 -41.53 -30.26
CA PHE A 446 16.43 -40.76 -30.92
C PHE A 446 15.44 -40.15 -29.95
N LEU A 447 15.04 -40.87 -28.90
CA LEU A 447 14.15 -40.31 -27.88
C LEU A 447 14.77 -39.08 -27.22
N VAL A 448 16.06 -39.15 -26.88
CA VAL A 448 16.81 -38.01 -26.30
C VAL A 448 16.91 -36.84 -27.30
N VAL A 449 17.27 -37.11 -28.56
CA VAL A 449 17.34 -36.08 -29.62
C VAL A 449 15.99 -35.40 -29.84
N LEU A 450 14.90 -36.18 -29.88
CA LEU A 450 13.54 -35.66 -30.02
C LEU A 450 13.17 -34.70 -28.88
N ILE A 451 13.45 -35.09 -27.63
CA ILE A 451 13.20 -34.24 -26.46
C ILE A 451 14.03 -32.95 -26.52
N LEU A 452 15.30 -33.04 -26.93
CA LEU A 452 16.19 -31.87 -27.08
C LEU A 452 15.70 -30.91 -28.17
N ILE A 453 15.28 -31.42 -29.34
CA ILE A 453 14.76 -30.59 -30.44
C ILE A 453 13.43 -29.94 -30.07
N GLN A 454 12.52 -30.67 -29.41
CA GLN A 454 11.25 -30.13 -28.94
C GLN A 454 11.48 -29.03 -27.88
N SER A 455 12.35 -29.28 -26.90
CA SER A 455 12.69 -28.32 -25.85
C SER A 455 13.39 -27.07 -26.41
N TYR A 456 14.29 -27.25 -27.38
CA TYR A 456 14.93 -26.15 -28.10
C TYR A 456 13.91 -25.28 -28.83
N THR A 457 12.99 -25.91 -29.57
CA THR A 457 11.95 -25.21 -30.33
C THR A 457 10.99 -24.45 -29.40
N ALA A 458 10.58 -25.06 -28.29
CA ALA A 458 9.71 -24.42 -27.30
C ALA A 458 10.39 -23.21 -26.63
N SER A 459 11.65 -23.36 -26.19
CA SER A 459 12.43 -22.30 -25.56
C SER A 459 12.76 -21.15 -26.52
N LEU A 460 13.09 -21.47 -27.77
CA LEU A 460 13.28 -20.48 -28.84
C LEU A 460 12.00 -19.71 -29.13
N THR A 461 10.86 -20.40 -29.24
CA THR A 461 9.56 -19.77 -29.48
C THR A 461 9.20 -18.82 -28.33
N SER A 462 9.32 -19.26 -27.08
CA SER A 462 9.10 -18.42 -25.89
C SER A 462 9.96 -17.15 -25.89
N THR A 463 11.24 -17.30 -26.21
CA THR A 463 12.19 -16.17 -26.29
C THR A 463 11.86 -15.19 -27.42
N LEU A 464 11.26 -15.66 -28.53
CA LEU A 464 10.83 -14.82 -29.64
C LEU A 464 9.47 -14.16 -29.40
N THR A 465 8.60 -14.76 -28.59
CA THR A 465 7.26 -14.22 -28.29
C THR A 465 7.23 -13.21 -27.15
N VAL A 466 8.18 -13.27 -26.20
CA VAL A 466 8.20 -12.37 -25.03
C VAL A 466 9.15 -11.19 -25.26
N HIS A 467 8.60 -10.04 -25.64
CA HIS A 467 9.33 -8.77 -25.57
C HIS A 467 9.51 -8.36 -24.09
N GLN A 468 10.71 -8.57 -23.55
CA GLN A 468 11.02 -8.13 -22.18
C GLN A 468 11.21 -6.61 -22.16
N LEU A 469 10.20 -5.89 -21.65
CA LEU A 469 10.34 -4.50 -21.20
C LEU A 469 11.14 -4.50 -19.91
N LEU A 470 12.45 -4.27 -20.02
CA LEU A 470 13.34 -4.27 -18.87
C LEU A 470 13.46 -2.85 -18.31
N PRO A 471 13.25 -2.63 -17.00
CA PRO A 471 13.49 -1.33 -16.40
C PRO A 471 14.99 -1.00 -16.45
N THR A 472 15.31 0.28 -16.62
CA THR A 472 16.71 0.75 -16.64
C THR A 472 17.42 0.52 -15.30
N VAL A 473 16.67 0.57 -14.19
CA VAL A 473 17.14 0.33 -12.84
C VAL A 473 16.13 -0.56 -12.12
N THR A 474 16.62 -1.62 -11.46
CA THR A 474 15.79 -2.62 -10.79
C THR A 474 15.70 -2.43 -9.28
N ASP A 475 16.70 -1.78 -8.68
CA ASP A 475 16.80 -1.64 -7.24
C ASP A 475 17.44 -0.29 -6.86
N VAL A 476 16.97 0.28 -5.76
CA VAL A 476 17.46 1.54 -5.18
C VAL A 476 18.93 1.43 -4.80
N ASN A 477 19.40 0.25 -4.39
CA ASN A 477 20.81 0.01 -4.10
C ASN A 477 21.73 0.24 -5.32
N GLN A 478 21.23 0.00 -6.54
CA GLN A 478 21.97 0.29 -7.76
C GLN A 478 22.13 1.80 -7.98
N LEU A 479 21.14 2.61 -7.60
CA LEU A 479 21.23 4.07 -7.67
C LEU A 479 22.26 4.62 -6.69
N LEU A 480 22.29 4.07 -5.46
CA LEU A 480 23.26 4.43 -4.44
C LEU A 480 24.69 4.06 -4.86
N LYS A 481 24.90 2.82 -5.30
CA LYS A 481 26.22 2.32 -5.73
C LYS A 481 26.76 3.08 -6.93
N ASN A 482 25.91 3.38 -7.91
CA ASN A 482 26.30 4.06 -9.14
C ASN A 482 26.24 5.59 -9.05
N LYS A 483 25.97 6.15 -7.86
CA LYS A 483 25.87 7.58 -7.56
C LYS A 483 25.00 8.35 -8.56
N LYS A 484 23.84 7.78 -8.92
CA LYS A 484 22.91 8.40 -9.88
C LYS A 484 22.12 9.54 -9.23
N TYR A 485 21.70 10.50 -10.05
CA TYR A 485 20.80 11.60 -9.66
C TYR A 485 19.36 11.10 -9.64
N VAL A 486 18.59 11.53 -8.64
CA VAL A 486 17.19 11.12 -8.43
C VAL A 486 16.27 12.33 -8.30
N GLY A 487 15.08 12.22 -8.85
CA GLY A 487 14.06 13.26 -8.85
C GLY A 487 13.08 13.12 -7.68
N TYR A 488 12.61 14.25 -7.15
CA TYR A 488 11.49 14.30 -6.20
C TYR A 488 10.65 15.58 -6.41
N GLN A 489 9.38 15.54 -6.02
CA GLN A 489 8.47 16.69 -6.16
C GLN A 489 8.81 17.81 -5.16
N GLN A 490 8.75 19.06 -5.61
CA GLN A 490 8.98 20.24 -4.77
C GLN A 490 7.98 20.31 -3.61
N GLY A 491 8.47 20.57 -2.40
CA GLY A 491 7.62 20.69 -1.19
C GLY A 491 7.12 19.36 -0.64
N SER A 492 7.50 18.23 -1.24
CA SER A 492 7.14 16.89 -0.77
C SER A 492 8.03 16.42 0.39
N PHE A 493 7.45 15.64 1.31
CA PHE A 493 8.18 14.97 2.38
C PHE A 493 9.15 13.89 1.85
N VAL A 494 9.04 13.54 0.56
CA VAL A 494 9.93 12.57 -0.11
C VAL A 494 11.40 13.03 -0.04
N TYR A 495 11.67 14.33 0.04
CA TYR A 495 13.03 14.84 0.29
C TYR A 495 13.65 14.26 1.57
N ASP A 496 12.93 14.35 2.69
CA ASP A 496 13.38 13.82 3.98
C ASP A 496 13.45 12.28 3.99
N LEU A 497 12.56 11.64 3.22
CA LEU A 497 12.59 10.19 3.01
C LEU A 497 13.87 9.76 2.27
N LEU A 498 14.23 10.43 1.18
CA LEU A 498 15.44 10.14 0.40
C LEU A 498 16.72 10.40 1.20
N LYS A 499 16.73 11.43 2.05
CA LYS A 499 17.85 11.65 3.00
C LYS A 499 18.00 10.50 3.99
N ARG A 500 16.90 9.98 4.53
CA ARG A 500 16.91 8.78 5.41
C ARG A 500 17.37 7.51 4.69
N MET A 501 17.27 7.47 3.36
CA MET A 501 17.79 6.38 2.51
C MET A 501 19.26 6.55 2.12
N ASN A 502 20.00 7.49 2.73
CA ASN A 502 21.42 7.76 2.47
C ASN A 502 21.71 8.27 1.03
N PHE A 503 20.79 9.00 0.42
CA PHE A 503 21.10 9.80 -0.76
C PHE A 503 21.79 11.11 -0.37
N ASP A 504 22.83 11.51 -1.11
CA ASP A 504 23.49 12.81 -0.91
C ASP A 504 22.60 13.94 -1.47
N GLU A 505 22.48 15.04 -0.74
CA GLU A 505 21.65 16.19 -1.13
C GLU A 505 22.01 16.76 -2.51
N SER A 506 23.29 16.76 -2.87
CA SER A 506 23.77 17.23 -4.18
C SER A 506 23.26 16.40 -5.36
N ARG A 507 22.73 15.20 -5.11
CA ARG A 507 22.21 14.27 -6.12
C ARG A 507 20.68 14.28 -6.22
N LEU A 508 20.01 15.06 -5.37
CA LEU A 508 18.55 15.18 -5.34
C LEU A 508 18.13 16.35 -6.23
N VAL A 509 17.31 16.06 -7.24
CA VAL A 509 16.81 17.05 -8.20
C VAL A 509 15.32 17.28 -7.98
N GLN A 510 14.93 18.52 -7.76
CA GLN A 510 13.52 18.89 -7.57
C GLN A 510 12.81 19.11 -8.91
N TYR A 511 11.54 18.72 -8.98
CA TYR A 511 10.65 19.06 -10.09
C TYR A 511 9.29 19.59 -9.60
N LYS A 512 8.64 20.41 -10.41
CA LYS A 512 7.33 21.00 -10.09
C LYS A 512 6.16 20.32 -10.81
N SER A 513 6.34 19.89 -12.05
CA SER A 513 5.28 19.30 -12.87
C SER A 513 5.67 17.97 -13.50
N LEU A 514 4.66 17.27 -14.03
CA LEU A 514 4.79 16.03 -14.78
C LEU A 514 5.69 16.20 -16.02
N GLU A 515 5.62 17.34 -16.71
CA GLU A 515 6.46 17.68 -17.87
C GLU A 515 7.91 17.91 -17.48
N ALA A 516 8.14 18.65 -16.38
CA ALA A 516 9.49 18.87 -15.87
C ALA A 516 10.17 17.53 -15.50
N CYS A 517 9.40 16.57 -14.96
CA CYS A 517 9.90 15.24 -14.66
C CYS A 517 10.29 14.45 -15.93
N ASP A 518 9.46 14.43 -16.98
CA ASP A 518 9.80 13.80 -18.28
C ASP A 518 11.03 14.44 -18.96
N GLU A 519 11.17 15.77 -18.86
CA GLU A 519 12.35 16.49 -19.35
C GLU A 519 13.63 16.07 -18.60
N LEU A 520 13.57 15.94 -17.28
CA LEU A 520 14.69 15.47 -16.46
C LEU A 520 15.09 14.03 -16.77
N PHE A 521 14.12 13.16 -17.01
CA PHE A 521 14.39 11.80 -17.48
C PHE A 521 15.05 11.79 -18.87
N SER A 522 14.61 12.66 -19.77
CA SER A 522 15.15 12.78 -21.13
C SER A 522 16.62 13.25 -21.15
N LYS A 523 17.02 14.12 -20.23
CA LYS A 523 18.43 14.53 -20.05
C LYS A 523 19.30 13.40 -19.51
N GLY A 524 18.74 12.56 -18.65
CA GLY A 524 19.42 11.46 -17.97
C GLY A 524 20.45 11.93 -16.94
N SER A 525 20.79 11.04 -16.00
CA SER A 525 21.68 11.34 -14.86
C SER A 525 23.10 11.78 -15.24
N GLY A 526 23.54 11.61 -16.49
CA GLY A 526 24.87 12.05 -16.96
C GLY A 526 24.93 13.51 -17.40
N ASN A 527 23.79 14.11 -17.79
CA ASN A 527 23.72 15.47 -18.36
C ASN A 527 22.90 16.43 -17.48
N GLY A 528 22.95 16.25 -16.16
CA GLY A 528 22.19 17.06 -15.20
C GLY A 528 20.70 16.70 -15.11
N GLY A 529 20.28 15.56 -15.64
CA GLY A 529 18.94 14.99 -15.46
C GLY A 529 18.88 13.95 -14.34
N ILE A 530 17.88 13.07 -14.38
CA ILE A 530 17.65 12.03 -13.35
C ILE A 530 17.67 10.61 -13.95
N ALA A 531 17.97 9.62 -13.12
CA ALA A 531 17.87 8.20 -13.48
C ALA A 531 16.57 7.54 -12.98
N ALA A 532 16.03 8.07 -11.89
CA ALA A 532 14.80 7.61 -11.25
C ALA A 532 14.09 8.80 -10.60
N ALA A 533 12.77 8.74 -10.49
CA ALA A 533 11.98 9.67 -9.70
C ALA A 533 11.28 8.92 -8.58
N PHE A 534 11.24 9.52 -7.38
CA PHE A 534 10.48 9.01 -6.25
C PHE A 534 9.34 9.96 -5.96
N ASP A 535 8.15 9.39 -5.82
CA ASP A 535 6.97 10.16 -5.44
C ASP A 535 5.86 9.25 -4.90
N GLU A 536 4.82 9.87 -4.38
CA GLU A 536 3.62 9.18 -3.91
C GLU A 536 2.91 8.46 -5.06
N ILE A 537 2.36 7.28 -4.78
CA ILE A 537 1.73 6.41 -5.79
C ILE A 537 0.67 7.14 -6.64
N PRO A 538 -0.24 7.96 -6.09
CA PRO A 538 -1.21 8.68 -6.90
C PRO A 538 -0.57 9.55 -8.00
N PHE A 539 0.51 10.27 -7.68
CA PHE A 539 1.25 11.09 -8.65
C PHE A 539 1.97 10.23 -9.69
N MET A 540 2.56 9.11 -9.27
CA MET A 540 3.25 8.20 -10.18
C MET A 540 2.27 7.50 -11.14
N LYS A 541 1.07 7.13 -10.67
CA LYS A 541 0.01 6.60 -11.53
C LYS A 541 -0.43 7.62 -12.59
N LEU A 542 -0.60 8.88 -12.20
CA LEU A 542 -0.92 9.96 -13.14
C LEU A 542 0.21 10.16 -14.17
N PHE A 543 1.47 10.11 -13.73
CA PHE A 543 2.63 10.21 -14.61
C PHE A 543 2.70 9.06 -15.62
N LEU A 544 2.48 7.82 -15.16
CA LEU A 544 2.43 6.65 -16.03
C LEU A 544 1.25 6.68 -17.00
N ALA A 545 0.06 7.13 -16.57
CA ALA A 545 -1.10 7.28 -17.44
C ALA A 545 -0.85 8.28 -18.59
N LYS A 546 -0.01 9.29 -18.35
CA LYS A 546 0.35 10.31 -19.34
C LYS A 546 1.43 9.88 -20.33
N TYR A 547 2.44 9.14 -19.86
CA TYR A 547 3.63 8.77 -20.64
C TYR A 547 3.73 7.28 -21.00
N CYS A 548 2.78 6.46 -20.56
CA CYS A 548 2.59 5.04 -20.85
C CYS A 548 3.89 4.23 -20.92
N SER A 549 4.26 3.76 -22.12
CA SER A 549 5.33 2.79 -22.36
C SER A 549 6.75 3.35 -22.24
N LYS A 550 6.92 4.63 -21.90
CA LYS A 550 8.24 5.21 -21.63
C LYS A 550 8.80 4.83 -20.26
N TYR A 551 7.94 4.61 -19.27
CA TYR A 551 8.32 4.50 -17.87
C TYR A 551 7.60 3.35 -17.16
N THR A 552 8.17 2.88 -16.06
CA THR A 552 7.56 1.85 -15.21
C THR A 552 7.89 2.10 -13.74
N MET A 553 6.96 1.73 -12.86
CA MET A 553 7.22 1.67 -11.41
C MET A 553 8.03 0.42 -11.07
N VAL A 554 9.02 0.56 -10.19
CA VAL A 554 9.97 -0.51 -9.83
C VAL A 554 10.39 -0.40 -8.37
N GLY A 555 10.67 -1.53 -7.74
CA GLY A 555 11.17 -1.59 -6.37
C GLY A 555 10.07 -1.67 -5.32
N PRO A 556 10.44 -1.72 -4.02
CA PRO A 556 9.47 -1.80 -2.94
C PRO A 556 8.72 -0.48 -2.79
N THR A 557 7.42 -0.58 -2.50
CA THR A 557 6.66 0.59 -2.03
C THR A 557 7.09 0.92 -0.61
N TYR A 558 7.56 2.15 -0.40
CA TYR A 558 7.92 2.63 0.92
C TYR A 558 6.65 3.02 1.68
N LYS A 559 6.50 2.45 2.88
CA LYS A 559 5.29 2.58 3.69
C LYS A 559 5.13 4.01 4.22
N THR A 560 4.20 4.74 3.61
CA THR A 560 3.56 5.95 4.13
C THR A 560 2.07 5.78 3.96
N ASP A 561 1.25 6.50 4.73
CA ASP A 561 -0.19 6.46 4.50
C ASP A 561 -0.60 7.33 3.29
N GLY A 562 -1.86 7.22 2.87
CA GLY A 562 -2.41 7.99 1.75
C GLY A 562 -2.77 9.44 2.11
N PHE A 563 -3.49 10.09 1.22
CA PHE A 563 -4.02 11.43 1.45
C PHE A 563 -5.20 11.38 2.41
N ALA A 564 -5.24 12.32 3.35
CA ALA A 564 -6.31 12.44 4.33
C ALA A 564 -6.66 13.90 4.60
N PHE A 565 -7.87 14.14 5.12
CA PHE A 565 -8.27 15.46 5.59
C PHE A 565 -7.74 15.69 7.00
N VAL A 566 -7.38 16.94 7.28
CA VAL A 566 -6.70 17.32 8.52
C VAL A 566 -7.64 18.08 9.42
N PHE A 567 -7.74 17.69 10.68
CA PHE A 567 -8.53 18.37 11.69
C PHE A 567 -7.69 18.69 12.93
N PRO A 568 -8.08 19.71 13.73
CA PRO A 568 -7.49 19.95 15.03
C PRO A 568 -7.56 18.70 15.92
N MET A 569 -6.55 18.53 16.76
CA MET A 569 -6.47 17.41 17.70
C MET A 569 -7.76 17.32 18.55
N GLY A 570 -8.35 16.13 18.61
CA GLY A 570 -9.60 15.86 19.34
C GLY A 570 -10.88 16.33 18.65
N SER A 571 -10.82 16.71 17.37
CA SER A 571 -12.01 17.15 16.63
C SER A 571 -13.07 16.04 16.53
N PRO A 572 -14.34 16.31 16.90
CA PRO A 572 -15.41 15.31 16.83
C PRO A 572 -15.78 14.94 15.39
N LEU A 573 -15.39 15.75 14.39
CA LEU A 573 -15.70 15.51 12.99
C LEU A 573 -14.88 14.36 12.40
N VAL A 574 -13.70 14.07 12.93
CA VAL A 574 -12.78 13.06 12.36
C VAL A 574 -13.45 11.70 12.22
N ALA A 575 -14.18 11.26 13.25
CA ALA A 575 -14.83 9.95 13.26
C ALA A 575 -16.04 9.87 12.33
N ASP A 576 -16.79 10.96 12.14
CA ASP A 576 -17.94 11.03 11.24
C ASP A 576 -17.47 11.13 9.78
N VAL A 577 -16.50 12.02 9.51
CA VAL A 577 -15.90 12.22 8.19
C VAL A 577 -15.17 10.95 7.72
N SER A 578 -14.42 10.27 8.59
CA SER A 578 -13.76 9.01 8.23
C SER A 578 -14.73 7.90 7.83
N ARG A 579 -15.90 7.81 8.49
CA ARG A 579 -16.95 6.87 8.08
C ARG A 579 -17.60 7.26 6.77
N ALA A 580 -17.77 8.57 6.53
CA ALA A 580 -18.28 9.07 5.26
C ALA A 580 -17.28 8.86 4.12
N ILE A 581 -15.97 8.95 4.37
CA ILE A 581 -14.91 8.58 3.41
C ILE A 581 -15.11 7.14 2.97
N LEU A 582 -15.20 6.19 3.90
CA LEU A 582 -15.42 4.77 3.56
C LEU A 582 -16.66 4.56 2.69
N ASN A 583 -17.77 5.22 3.02
CA ASN A 583 -19.01 5.16 2.24
C ASN A 583 -18.85 5.71 0.80
N VAL A 584 -18.08 6.79 0.65
CA VAL A 584 -17.80 7.36 -0.68
C VAL A 584 -16.85 6.44 -1.46
N THR A 585 -15.76 5.98 -0.85
CA THR A 585 -14.72 5.16 -1.49
C THR A 585 -15.21 3.78 -1.90
N GLU A 586 -16.11 3.18 -1.12
CA GLU A 586 -16.73 1.88 -1.45
C GLU A 586 -17.92 2.02 -2.43
N GLY A 587 -18.37 3.25 -2.69
CA GLY A 587 -19.52 3.54 -3.55
C GLY A 587 -19.17 3.93 -4.99
N GLU A 588 -20.19 3.99 -5.85
CA GLU A 588 -20.04 4.40 -7.26
C GLU A 588 -19.50 5.83 -7.41
N LYS A 589 -19.76 6.70 -6.43
CA LYS A 589 -19.36 8.11 -6.48
C LYS A 589 -17.85 8.28 -6.60
N MET A 590 -17.06 7.46 -5.92
CA MET A 590 -15.60 7.48 -6.04
C MET A 590 -15.16 7.20 -7.47
N THR A 591 -15.74 6.17 -8.10
CA THR A 591 -15.42 5.80 -9.49
C THR A 591 -15.81 6.90 -10.49
N GLU A 592 -16.88 7.65 -10.23
CA GLU A 592 -17.26 8.81 -11.03
C GLU A 592 -16.21 9.93 -10.93
N ILE A 593 -15.75 10.23 -9.71
CA ILE A 593 -14.75 11.26 -9.45
C ILE A 593 -13.41 10.84 -10.08
N GLU A 594 -12.96 9.61 -9.89
CA GLU A 594 -11.76 9.08 -10.52
C GLU A 594 -11.85 9.14 -12.04
N ARG A 595 -12.99 8.79 -12.64
CA ARG A 595 -13.20 8.88 -14.08
C ARG A 595 -13.21 10.34 -14.57
N ALA A 596 -13.76 11.27 -13.79
CA ALA A 596 -13.81 12.69 -14.16
C ALA A 596 -12.41 13.31 -14.22
N TRP A 597 -11.55 12.98 -13.24
CA TRP A 597 -10.21 13.58 -13.13
C TRP A 597 -9.11 12.78 -13.84
N PHE A 598 -9.21 11.46 -13.87
CA PHE A 598 -8.19 10.56 -14.43
C PHE A 598 -8.67 9.71 -15.62
N GLY A 599 -9.97 9.65 -15.88
CA GLY A 599 -10.57 8.84 -16.95
C GLY A 599 -10.64 9.52 -18.32
N GLY A 600 -10.13 10.74 -18.47
CA GLY A 600 -9.92 11.34 -19.78
C GLY A 600 -9.01 10.43 -20.62
N LYS A 601 -9.40 10.15 -21.88
CA LYS A 601 -8.68 9.27 -22.82
C LYS A 601 -7.18 9.38 -22.58
N SER A 602 -6.56 8.30 -22.11
CA SER A 602 -5.11 8.14 -22.16
C SER A 602 -4.66 8.67 -23.51
N ARG A 603 -3.85 9.75 -23.53
CA ARG A 603 -3.29 10.30 -24.78
C ARG A 603 -2.34 9.31 -25.46
N CYS A 604 -2.11 8.19 -24.80
CA CYS A 604 -1.48 7.03 -25.38
C CYS A 604 -2.41 6.52 -26.48
N PRO A 605 -2.00 6.57 -27.76
CA PRO A 605 -2.66 5.76 -28.78
C PRO A 605 -2.69 4.33 -28.24
N ASP A 606 -3.78 3.59 -28.47
CA ASP A 606 -3.90 2.18 -28.07
C ASP A 606 -2.64 1.43 -28.50
N SER A 607 -1.70 1.34 -27.54
CA SER A 607 -0.32 0.97 -27.80
C SER A 607 -0.19 -0.53 -27.94
N ASP A 608 -1.31 -1.24 -27.80
CA ASP A 608 -1.46 -2.63 -28.13
C ASP A 608 -1.45 -2.85 -29.65
N THR A 609 -1.70 -1.81 -30.46
CA THR A 609 -1.72 -1.96 -31.92
C THR A 609 -0.49 -1.38 -32.61
N SER A 610 0.07 -0.22 -32.22
CA SER A 610 1.12 0.42 -33.06
C SER A 610 2.57 0.01 -32.76
N LEU A 611 2.90 -0.44 -31.54
CA LEU A 611 4.25 -0.96 -31.23
C LEU A 611 4.36 -2.47 -31.43
N PHE A 612 3.24 -3.19 -31.38
CA PHE A 612 3.18 -4.63 -31.63
C PHE A 612 2.92 -4.98 -33.11
N SER A 613 2.37 -4.06 -33.92
CA SER A 613 2.12 -4.34 -35.35
C SER A 613 3.38 -4.31 -36.22
N ASP A 614 4.38 -3.50 -35.88
CA ASP A 614 5.61 -3.38 -36.69
C ASP A 614 6.67 -4.46 -36.38
N THR A 615 6.44 -5.33 -35.38
CA THR A 615 7.46 -6.30 -34.90
C THR A 615 7.06 -7.77 -34.97
N ASN A 616 5.85 -8.11 -35.42
CA ASN A 616 5.45 -9.52 -35.53
C ASN A 616 6.10 -10.27 -36.71
N SER A 617 6.86 -9.59 -37.58
CA SER A 617 7.65 -10.25 -38.61
C SER A 617 9.08 -10.54 -38.12
N LEU A 618 9.48 -11.81 -38.18
CA LEU A 618 10.87 -12.22 -37.95
C LEU A 618 11.79 -11.58 -39.00
N GLY A 619 12.61 -10.61 -38.59
CA GLY A 619 13.52 -9.88 -39.47
C GLY A 619 14.81 -10.64 -39.77
N LEU A 620 15.45 -10.30 -40.91
CA LEU A 620 16.77 -10.82 -41.30
C LEU A 620 17.85 -10.58 -40.24
N GLU A 621 17.70 -9.52 -39.43
CA GLU A 621 18.61 -9.16 -38.33
C GLU A 621 18.73 -10.26 -37.26
N SER A 622 17.70 -11.08 -37.04
CA SER A 622 17.71 -12.15 -36.04
C SER A 622 18.38 -13.44 -36.52
N PHE A 623 18.50 -13.65 -37.84
CA PHE A 623 18.96 -14.90 -38.44
C PHE A 623 20.17 -14.78 -39.38
N TRP A 624 20.68 -13.57 -39.63
CA TRP A 624 21.81 -13.38 -40.53
C TRP A 624 23.07 -14.18 -40.14
N GLY A 625 23.28 -14.44 -38.85
CA GLY A 625 24.36 -15.31 -38.36
C GLY A 625 24.30 -16.75 -38.92
N LEU A 626 23.11 -17.32 -39.12
CA LEU A 626 22.97 -18.66 -39.72
C LEU A 626 23.38 -18.67 -41.20
N PHE A 627 22.97 -17.66 -41.96
CA PHE A 627 23.35 -17.50 -43.36
C PHE A 627 24.86 -17.29 -43.53
N LEU A 628 25.48 -16.55 -42.59
CA LEU A 628 26.94 -16.36 -42.56
C LEU A 628 27.67 -17.71 -42.37
N ILE A 629 27.25 -18.54 -41.43
CA ILE A 629 27.85 -19.85 -41.16
C ILE A 629 27.74 -20.76 -42.39
N ALA A 630 26.55 -20.84 -42.99
CA ALA A 630 26.33 -21.65 -44.18
C ALA A 630 27.17 -21.17 -45.37
N GLY A 631 27.25 -19.85 -45.59
CA GLY A 631 28.07 -19.25 -46.64
C GLY A 631 29.56 -19.53 -46.46
N LEU A 632 30.08 -19.38 -45.23
CA LEU A 632 31.47 -19.71 -44.90
C LEU A 632 31.80 -21.18 -45.11
N ALA A 633 30.91 -22.09 -44.69
CA ALA A 633 31.10 -23.53 -44.87
C ALA A 633 31.13 -23.92 -46.36
N ALA A 634 30.21 -23.39 -47.17
CA ALA A 634 30.18 -23.62 -48.61
C ALA A 634 31.44 -23.06 -49.30
N PHE A 635 31.89 -21.87 -48.91
CA PHE A 635 33.09 -21.26 -49.46
C PHE A 635 34.36 -22.03 -49.10
N LEU A 636 34.49 -22.51 -47.85
CA LEU A 636 35.61 -23.36 -47.43
C LEU A 636 35.60 -24.70 -48.17
N ALA A 637 34.44 -25.33 -48.34
CA ALA A 637 34.31 -26.57 -49.11
C ALA A 637 34.72 -26.36 -50.58
N LEU A 638 34.30 -25.24 -51.19
CA LEU A 638 34.71 -24.88 -52.55
C LEU A 638 36.22 -24.65 -52.65
N ILE A 639 36.84 -23.95 -51.68
CA ILE A 639 38.28 -23.76 -51.64
C ILE A 639 39.02 -25.10 -51.54
N ILE A 640 38.60 -25.97 -50.62
CA ILE A 640 39.23 -27.28 -50.44
C ILE A 640 39.10 -28.09 -51.74
N TYR A 641 37.92 -28.11 -52.37
CA TYR A 641 37.70 -28.79 -53.64
C TYR A 641 38.60 -28.26 -54.75
N VAL A 642 38.69 -26.93 -54.89
CA VAL A 642 39.55 -26.28 -55.90
C VAL A 642 41.03 -26.58 -55.64
N ILE A 643 41.48 -26.56 -54.37
CA ILE A 643 42.86 -26.92 -54.01
C ILE A 643 43.13 -28.40 -54.32
N SER A 644 42.22 -29.31 -53.98
CA SER A 644 42.35 -30.74 -54.29
C SER A 644 42.39 -30.99 -55.79
N PHE A 645 41.51 -30.36 -56.57
CA PHE A 645 41.48 -30.44 -58.03
C PHE A 645 42.76 -29.88 -58.67
N LEU A 646 43.24 -28.74 -58.18
CA LEU A 646 44.49 -28.14 -58.64
C LEU A 646 45.70 -29.00 -58.29
N HIS A 647 45.71 -29.67 -57.13
CA HIS A 647 46.79 -30.57 -56.72
C HIS A 647 46.80 -31.86 -57.56
N GLU A 648 45.63 -32.44 -57.84
CA GLU A 648 45.49 -33.66 -58.65
C GLU A 648 45.87 -33.43 -60.11
N HIS A 649 45.57 -32.26 -60.67
CA HIS A 649 45.92 -31.89 -62.06
C HIS A 649 47.19 -31.01 -62.17
N TRP A 650 47.92 -30.78 -61.07
CA TRP A 650 49.14 -29.96 -61.04
C TRP A 650 50.24 -30.52 -61.96
N THR A 651 50.30 -31.84 -62.10
CA THR A 651 51.27 -32.55 -62.95
C THR A 651 51.03 -32.27 -64.43
N VAL A 652 49.77 -32.16 -64.87
CA VAL A 652 49.38 -31.78 -66.25
C VAL A 652 49.69 -30.30 -66.52
N LEU A 653 49.53 -29.43 -65.51
CA LEU A 653 49.87 -28.02 -65.62
C LEU A 653 51.38 -27.76 -65.77
N ARG A 654 52.22 -28.59 -65.14
CA ARG A 654 53.70 -28.43 -65.14
C ARG A 654 54.36 -28.87 -66.46
N CYS A 655 53.71 -29.72 -67.26
CA CYS A 655 54.20 -30.14 -68.59
C CYS A 655 53.83 -29.18 -69.75
N THR A 656 53.23 -28.03 -69.46
CA THR A 656 52.84 -27.06 -70.51
C THR A 656 53.92 -26.01 -70.73
N ASP A 657 54.34 -25.87 -71.98
CA ASP A 657 55.41 -24.99 -72.48
C ASP A 657 55.39 -23.57 -71.91
N ARG A 658 56.59 -23.02 -71.68
CA ARG A 658 56.86 -21.81 -70.90
C ARG A 658 56.33 -20.51 -71.54
N ASP A 659 55.88 -20.54 -72.80
CA ASP A 659 55.43 -19.36 -73.57
C ASP A 659 53.91 -19.30 -73.88
N SER A 660 53.08 -20.11 -73.20
CA SER A 660 51.63 -20.10 -73.41
C SER A 660 50.84 -19.15 -72.49
N SER A 661 49.97 -18.32 -73.08
CA SER A 661 49.10 -17.34 -72.40
C SER A 661 48.27 -17.97 -71.28
N ILE A 662 48.19 -17.29 -70.14
CA ILE A 662 47.45 -17.69 -68.93
C ILE A 662 45.98 -18.07 -69.25
N TRP A 663 45.38 -17.41 -70.25
CA TRP A 663 44.01 -17.69 -70.69
C TRP A 663 43.84 -19.08 -71.32
N SER A 664 44.83 -19.56 -72.08
CA SER A 664 44.83 -20.91 -72.67
C SER A 664 44.88 -22.00 -71.59
N LYS A 665 45.62 -21.76 -70.50
CA LYS A 665 45.73 -22.67 -69.36
C LYS A 665 44.40 -22.75 -68.58
N ILE A 666 43.73 -21.62 -68.39
CA ILE A 666 42.41 -21.54 -67.74
C ILE A 666 41.34 -22.25 -68.59
N VAL A 667 41.33 -22.05 -69.92
CA VAL A 667 40.37 -22.70 -70.83
C VAL A 667 40.54 -24.22 -70.87
N LYS A 668 41.77 -24.74 -70.81
CA LYS A 668 42.01 -26.20 -70.71
C LYS A 668 41.57 -26.77 -69.37
N LEU A 669 41.77 -26.03 -68.27
CA LEU A 669 41.34 -26.43 -66.93
C LEU A 669 39.80 -26.52 -66.83
N LEU A 670 39.10 -25.56 -67.45
CA LEU A 670 37.64 -25.55 -67.53
C LEU A 670 37.09 -26.72 -68.37
N ARG A 671 37.77 -27.11 -69.47
CA ARG A 671 37.39 -28.29 -70.24
C ARG A 671 37.60 -29.60 -69.47
N LEU A 672 38.69 -29.70 -68.70
CA LEU A 672 38.94 -30.84 -67.80
C LEU A 672 37.92 -30.96 -66.65
N PHE A 673 37.38 -29.83 -66.19
CA PHE A 673 36.32 -29.81 -65.19
C PHE A 673 34.95 -30.25 -65.77
N ASP A 674 34.70 -29.99 -67.05
CA ASP A 674 33.46 -30.33 -67.75
C ASP A 674 33.44 -31.79 -68.28
N ASP A 675 34.62 -32.42 -68.44
CA ASP A 675 34.74 -33.83 -68.82
C ASP A 675 34.32 -34.75 -67.65
N LYS A 676 33.29 -35.57 -67.91
CA LYS A 676 32.61 -36.40 -66.91
C LYS A 676 33.57 -37.41 -66.26
N HIS A 677 33.82 -37.28 -64.95
CA HIS A 677 34.60 -38.23 -64.15
C HIS A 677 33.88 -39.60 -64.04
N LEU A 678 34.18 -40.51 -64.96
CA LEU A 678 33.72 -41.91 -64.93
C LEU A 678 34.73 -42.78 -64.19
N SER A 679 34.84 -42.63 -62.86
CA SER A 679 35.53 -43.60 -62.02
C SER A 679 35.20 -43.45 -60.53
N PHE A 680 34.10 -44.06 -60.11
CA PHE A 680 33.84 -44.36 -58.70
C PHE A 680 33.42 -45.82 -58.52
N HIS A 681 34.09 -46.76 -59.22
CA HIS A 681 34.10 -48.17 -58.83
C HIS A 681 35.25 -48.94 -59.49
N SER A 682 36.45 -48.87 -58.91
CA SER A 682 37.44 -49.98 -58.83
C SER A 682 38.79 -49.40 -58.39
N ARG A 683 38.98 -49.26 -57.07
CA ARG A 683 40.32 -49.05 -56.51
C ARG A 683 40.73 -50.37 -55.86
N ASN A 684 41.43 -51.19 -56.63
CA ASN A 684 42.37 -52.21 -56.16
C ASN A 684 43.06 -52.82 -57.39
N ILE A 685 44.31 -52.43 -57.58
CA ILE A 685 45.46 -53.27 -57.96
C ILE A 685 46.68 -52.34 -57.89
N GLU A 686 47.52 -52.55 -56.89
CA GLU A 686 48.91 -52.08 -56.87
C GLU A 686 49.66 -52.65 -58.07
N LEU A 687 50.55 -51.86 -58.69
CA LEU A 687 51.98 -52.20 -58.74
C LEU A 687 52.78 -51.15 -59.54
N THR A 688 53.71 -50.54 -58.81
CA THR A 688 55.08 -50.19 -59.24
C THR A 688 55.30 -49.41 -60.54
N GLY A 689 55.70 -48.15 -60.36
CA GLY A 689 57.08 -47.77 -60.66
C GLY A 689 57.41 -47.38 -62.11
N ARG A 690 57.99 -46.17 -62.20
CA ARG A 690 59.10 -45.73 -63.06
C ARG A 690 58.75 -44.65 -64.08
N ASN A 691 59.23 -43.46 -63.75
CA ASN A 691 59.60 -42.37 -64.65
C ASN A 691 60.32 -42.92 -65.89
N ILE A 692 59.94 -42.45 -67.08
CA ILE A 692 60.83 -42.11 -68.21
C ILE A 692 60.04 -41.13 -69.10
N CYS A 693 60.50 -39.88 -69.13
CA CYS A 693 60.34 -39.00 -70.28
C CYS A 693 61.62 -39.15 -71.10
N ASP A 694 61.50 -39.55 -72.37
CA ASP A 694 62.26 -39.07 -73.54
C ASP A 694 62.24 -40.10 -74.66
N GLY A 695 62.13 -39.60 -75.89
CA GLY A 695 62.53 -40.34 -77.09
C GLY A 695 61.46 -40.44 -78.17
N ASP A 696 61.35 -39.38 -78.96
CA ASP A 696 60.82 -39.39 -80.33
C ASP A 696 61.54 -40.46 -81.19
N CYS A 697 60.76 -41.25 -81.93
CA CYS A 697 61.21 -41.98 -83.12
C CYS A 697 60.01 -42.32 -84.00
N THR A 698 59.96 -41.63 -85.14
CA THR A 698 59.06 -41.80 -86.27
C THR A 698 59.18 -43.17 -86.97
N ASP A 699 58.02 -43.66 -87.42
CA ASP A 699 57.78 -44.36 -88.69
C ASP A 699 58.16 -45.86 -88.83
N ARG A 700 57.16 -46.76 -88.73
CA ARG A 700 56.59 -47.54 -89.87
C ARG A 700 55.90 -48.86 -89.46
N LEU A 701 54.66 -48.99 -89.96
CA LEU A 701 54.03 -50.17 -90.61
C LEU A 701 53.90 -51.49 -89.82
N LYS A 702 52.65 -51.85 -89.44
CA LYS A 702 51.77 -52.74 -90.24
C LYS A 702 50.46 -53.12 -89.50
N LYS A 703 49.37 -52.68 -90.12
CA LYS A 703 48.08 -53.36 -90.35
C LYS A 703 48.02 -54.84 -89.93
N VAL A 704 47.15 -55.16 -88.96
CA VAL A 704 46.37 -56.41 -88.94
C VAL A 704 44.91 -56.01 -88.75
N SER A 705 44.11 -56.32 -89.77
CA SER A 705 42.67 -56.16 -89.80
C SER A 705 41.96 -57.43 -89.35
N SER A 706 40.73 -57.22 -88.89
CA SER A 706 39.52 -58.02 -89.06
C SER A 706 39.25 -59.24 -88.15
N HIS A 707 38.16 -59.04 -87.40
CA HIS A 707 36.97 -59.92 -87.24
C HIS A 707 36.87 -60.79 -85.99
N GLY A 708 35.86 -60.46 -85.18
CA GLY A 708 35.24 -61.30 -84.17
C GLY A 708 33.89 -60.71 -83.80
N ASN A 709 32.84 -61.37 -84.25
CA ASN A 709 31.44 -60.93 -84.28
C ASN A 709 30.80 -60.73 -82.90
N PHE A 710 29.83 -59.80 -82.88
CA PHE A 710 28.74 -59.69 -81.91
C PHE A 710 27.96 -61.01 -81.72
N PRO A 711 27.30 -61.14 -80.56
CA PRO A 711 25.90 -61.54 -80.50
C PRO A 711 25.01 -60.35 -80.13
N GLN A 712 23.80 -60.37 -80.67
CA GLN A 712 22.83 -59.27 -80.67
C GLN A 712 21.53 -59.72 -79.98
N ILE A 713 20.79 -58.73 -79.45
CA ILE A 713 19.32 -58.65 -79.25
C ILE A 713 18.80 -58.97 -77.81
N PRO A 714 17.73 -58.31 -77.29
CA PRO A 714 16.92 -57.19 -77.83
C PRO A 714 16.82 -55.93 -76.95
N GLN A 715 16.69 -54.79 -77.63
CA GLN A 715 15.89 -53.64 -77.20
C GLN A 715 14.39 -53.96 -77.31
N SER A 716 13.60 -53.51 -76.35
CA SER A 716 12.17 -53.24 -76.56
C SER A 716 11.80 -51.88 -75.97
N LEU A 717 11.33 -51.01 -76.87
CA LEU A 717 10.33 -49.96 -76.69
C LEU A 717 10.76 -48.60 -76.08
N TYR A 718 11.11 -47.70 -77.00
CA TYR A 718 10.77 -46.27 -76.93
C TYR A 718 9.24 -46.10 -76.90
N LEU A 719 8.72 -45.14 -76.12
CA LEU A 719 8.11 -43.90 -76.67
C LEU A 719 7.62 -42.95 -75.55
N ASN A 720 7.97 -41.67 -75.73
CA ASN A 720 7.12 -40.48 -75.60
C ASN A 720 6.00 -40.42 -74.55
N ASN A 721 6.05 -39.41 -73.67
CA ASN A 721 5.18 -38.23 -73.77
C ASN A 721 5.26 -37.37 -72.49
N SER A 722 5.58 -36.09 -72.66
CA SER A 722 5.00 -35.04 -71.81
C SER A 722 3.52 -34.89 -72.16
N PRO A 723 2.64 -34.54 -71.21
CA PRO A 723 1.88 -33.31 -71.42
C PRO A 723 1.52 -32.51 -70.16
N GLN A 724 1.57 -31.19 -70.35
CA GLN A 724 0.63 -30.14 -69.95
C GLN A 724 -0.51 -30.46 -68.95
N VAL A 725 -0.55 -29.62 -67.90
CA VAL A 725 -1.68 -28.95 -67.22
C VAL A 725 -3.11 -29.29 -67.67
N GLN A 726 -3.96 -29.64 -66.70
CA GLN A 726 -5.36 -29.23 -66.66
C GLN A 726 -5.84 -28.97 -65.21
N VAL A 727 -6.74 -27.99 -65.11
CA VAL A 727 -7.32 -27.38 -63.91
C VAL A 727 -8.83 -27.64 -63.90
N ASN A 728 -9.41 -27.69 -62.67
CA ASN A 728 -10.83 -27.60 -62.25
C ASN A 728 -11.64 -28.90 -62.05
N PRO A 729 -12.76 -28.89 -61.28
CA PRO A 729 -13.02 -28.25 -59.97
C PRO A 729 -13.90 -29.11 -58.99
N VAL A 730 -13.94 -28.69 -57.71
CA VAL A 730 -15.01 -28.76 -56.66
C VAL A 730 -16.04 -29.92 -56.65
N GLU A 731 -16.14 -30.62 -55.51
CA GLU A 731 -17.44 -30.96 -54.88
C GLU A 731 -17.32 -31.15 -53.36
N ASN A 732 -18.28 -30.58 -52.62
CA ASN A 732 -18.43 -30.59 -51.17
C ASN A 732 -19.01 -31.92 -50.66
N MET A 733 -18.58 -32.39 -49.49
CA MET A 733 -19.46 -33.14 -48.59
C MET A 733 -19.05 -32.96 -47.12
N MET A 734 -19.90 -32.25 -46.37
CA MET A 734 -19.97 -32.26 -44.90
C MET A 734 -20.45 -33.62 -44.42
N ILE A 735 -19.84 -34.21 -43.38
CA ILE A 735 -20.56 -34.82 -42.24
C ILE A 735 -19.73 -34.61 -40.96
N ASP A 736 -20.51 -34.23 -39.94
CA ASP A 736 -20.27 -33.84 -38.55
C ASP A 736 -19.83 -35.01 -37.64
N SER A 737 -18.98 -34.75 -36.64
CA SER A 737 -19.08 -35.40 -35.32
C SER A 737 -18.16 -34.71 -34.30
N GLN A 738 -18.80 -34.02 -33.37
CA GLN A 738 -18.26 -33.54 -32.09
C GLN A 738 -17.71 -34.69 -31.23
N ALA A 739 -16.63 -34.41 -30.49
CA ALA A 739 -16.38 -34.99 -29.18
C ALA A 739 -15.60 -33.96 -28.33
N GLU A 740 -16.33 -33.33 -27.41
CA GLU A 740 -15.78 -32.61 -26.26
C GLU A 740 -14.85 -33.53 -25.44
N ILE A 741 -13.69 -33.01 -25.06
CA ILE A 741 -13.06 -33.39 -23.80
C ILE A 741 -13.02 -32.12 -22.96
N VAL A 742 -13.94 -32.09 -22.00
CA VAL A 742 -14.01 -31.13 -20.90
C VAL A 742 -12.84 -31.44 -19.96
N GLU A 743 -11.84 -30.57 -19.92
CA GLU A 743 -10.80 -30.63 -18.88
C GLU A 743 -11.23 -29.74 -17.72
N VAL A 744 -11.69 -30.41 -16.65
CA VAL A 744 -12.01 -29.82 -15.35
C VAL A 744 -10.68 -29.40 -14.70
N VAL A 745 -10.42 -28.10 -14.68
CA VAL A 745 -9.31 -27.52 -13.89
C VAL A 745 -9.83 -27.29 -12.48
N GLU A 746 -9.48 -28.21 -11.59
CA GLU A 746 -9.65 -28.08 -10.14
C GLU A 746 -8.46 -27.27 -9.58
N PRO A 747 -8.66 -26.15 -8.87
CA PRO A 747 -7.55 -25.41 -8.26
C PRO A 747 -7.20 -26.03 -6.89
N GLU A 748 -6.01 -26.60 -6.81
CA GLU A 748 -5.39 -27.03 -5.55
C GLU A 748 -5.00 -25.77 -4.74
N ILE A 749 -5.86 -25.42 -3.77
CA ILE A 749 -5.64 -24.33 -2.81
C ILE A 749 -4.84 -24.91 -1.64
N GLU A 750 -3.52 -24.70 -1.64
CA GLU A 750 -2.70 -24.89 -0.44
C GLU A 750 -2.95 -23.74 0.56
N LEU A 751 -3.87 -23.99 1.48
CA LEU A 751 -4.08 -23.21 2.71
C LEU A 751 -2.97 -23.50 3.72
N VAL A 752 -1.93 -22.66 3.74
CA VAL A 752 -0.99 -22.62 4.87
C VAL A 752 -1.65 -21.91 6.05
N ASN A 753 -2.23 -22.71 6.94
CA ASN A 753 -2.69 -22.31 8.26
C ASN A 753 -1.48 -22.03 9.18
N LEU A 754 -1.21 -20.76 9.47
CA LEU A 754 -0.35 -20.35 10.58
C LEU A 754 -1.20 -19.89 11.74
N ASN A 755 -1.58 -20.84 12.60
CA ASN A 755 -2.13 -20.57 13.92
C ASN A 755 -1.69 -21.69 14.87
N GLN A 756 -0.60 -21.46 15.61
CA GLN A 756 -0.37 -21.87 17.01
C GLN A 756 1.10 -21.65 17.38
N ASN A 757 1.35 -20.66 18.23
CA ASN A 757 2.35 -20.75 19.30
C ASN A 757 2.00 -19.71 20.37
N SER A 758 1.05 -20.09 21.21
CA SER A 758 0.87 -19.56 22.55
C SER A 758 1.21 -20.67 23.53
N GLN A 759 2.40 -20.63 24.14
CA GLN A 759 2.65 -21.21 25.46
C GLN A 759 4.02 -20.75 26.02
N THR A 760 3.93 -19.99 27.11
CA THR A 760 4.72 -20.13 28.36
C THR A 760 6.25 -20.13 28.31
N ALA A 761 6.83 -18.99 28.70
CA ALA A 761 7.95 -18.87 29.65
C ALA A 761 7.93 -17.39 30.07
N GLY A 762 7.98 -16.98 31.33
CA GLY A 762 8.69 -17.53 32.48
C GLY A 762 9.34 -16.32 33.14
N SER A 763 8.87 -15.97 34.34
CA SER A 763 9.43 -14.92 35.17
C SER A 763 10.92 -15.14 35.43
N THR A 764 11.73 -14.09 35.34
CA THR A 764 12.90 -13.90 36.21
C THR A 764 13.19 -12.41 36.38
N ASN A 765 13.08 -11.97 37.64
CA ASN A 765 13.77 -10.81 38.18
C ASN A 765 15.29 -10.97 38.02
N GLU A 766 16.03 -9.88 37.80
CA GLU A 766 16.95 -9.29 38.79
C GLU A 766 17.91 -8.24 38.17
N ASN A 767 18.00 -7.10 38.87
CA ASN A 767 19.19 -6.26 39.12
C ASN A 767 20.00 -5.71 37.93
N HIS A 768 19.78 -4.44 37.57
CA HIS A 768 20.60 -3.30 38.03
C HIS A 768 20.03 -1.95 37.58
#